data_AF-A0A9J5YAA7-F1
#
_entry.id   AF-A0A9J5YAA7-F1
#
_cell.length_a   1.000
_cell.length_b   1.000
_cell.length_c   1.000
_cell.angle_alpha   90.00
_cell.angle_beta   90.00
_cell.angle_gamma   90.00
#
_symmetry.space_group_name_H-M   'P 1'
#
loop_
_entity.id
_entity.type
_entity.pdbx_description
1 polymer ?
#
loop_
_entity_poly.entity_id
_entity_poly.type
_entity_poly.pdbx_seq_one_letter_code
_entity_poly.pdbx_strand_id
1 'polypeptide(L)'
;MASLGVNAYRFSISWSRILPRGKLGHVNPAGIKFYNNIIDSLLLKGIIPFVTIHHYDYPQEFEDRFQAWLSPLMQEEFVHFAEICFKSFGNRVKYWATLNEPNLYMEMAYLRGVFPPSHCSPPFGKCSYGNSDIEPLLVVHNSILAHAKAVKIYRDQFQEKQGGTIGMVANAYMYKPMTDNEADNKATNRALAFHVAWLLDPLVYGDYPIEMRHYLGTKLPVFSSEEKILIKNSTDFIGLNHYTTWFVKDCLNSNCTCMESDVLCTHGENRAIRGYVLITGQKDGAYIGDQISLIMLTKRYNNLPIFVTENGYASNENQEEYDMDQDRKRIKYHKAYLASLARSIRNGADVRGYFVWSLLDNFEWRFGYTVKFGLYHTLITSDHFKGKHYNHAKNNKIILITRWLPDHTASYYCSSLSSAQPLQKLGSCPSNNKPNRYKVLCCCDGLSLLHYHYEYLLWNQSTNESIQLPYIDYHESIRSTFGLGYDSISDDYNIFKIDSIGGDDSRPPSKILALKSGSWRKIDNHPRIFHNSTYRDDPLAFVCGAFHWLSKDNVNKYFMISLNISSEVYREIQLPKGICNIPQHEIEGGYIEDGKSLSNWDVYSHTNGSIKNGGNGDIADDHYHRYLEDIDMMESLGVNAYRFSISWSRVLPNESSGPMNPAGIKFYNNIIDNLLLKGITPFVTIHHNDYPQELEERYGAWLSPFMQEEFVHFASTCFKNFGNRVKYWATINEPNLFSELAYMKGIFPPVHCSPPFGKCSCGNSDIEPLLVVHNSILAHAKAVKIYRDQFQVEQRGMIGMVASAYMYKPMTDDEVDKKAATRALTLLDPLVHGDYPIEMRQYHGRKLPRFSDEEKLLIKNSMDFIGINHYSTLFVKDCLHSNCTCMHENNPTCSHGENHAILGFLLTSGQNKDGEFIGDPMGMPGLYVVPQGMEDIIDYIKKRYNNMPIFVTENGYGSNDNQEGGYDLDKDINRIKFHKAYLTSLVRSIRNGADVRGSIKNGGNGDIANDHYHRYLEVIDIMESLGVNAYPFSISWSRVLPNGSSGPMNPAGIKFYNNIIDNLLLKGITPFVTIHHNDYPQELEERYGAWLSSFMQ
;
A
#
# COMPACT_ATOMS: atom_id res chain seq x y z
N MET A 1 27.27 -3.93 10.55
CA MET A 1 26.46 -3.33 11.63
C MET A 1 26.38 -1.82 11.49
N ALA A 2 27.43 -1.03 11.73
CA ALA A 2 27.37 0.43 11.55
C ALA A 2 26.95 0.85 10.12
N SER A 3 27.49 0.17 9.10
CA SER A 3 27.08 0.38 7.70
C SER A 3 25.63 -0.04 7.38
N LEU A 4 25.02 -0.88 8.22
CA LEU A 4 23.61 -1.27 8.08
C LEU A 4 22.69 -0.22 8.72
N GLY A 5 23.20 0.71 9.53
CA GLY A 5 22.37 1.68 10.26
C GLY A 5 21.53 1.09 11.39
N VAL A 6 21.88 -0.09 11.92
CA VAL A 6 21.16 -0.69 13.07
C VAL A 6 21.50 0.06 14.37
N ASN A 7 20.49 0.25 15.22
CA ASN A 7 20.63 0.92 16.52
C ASN A 7 20.86 -0.04 17.70
N ALA A 8 20.59 -1.33 17.52
CA ALA A 8 20.81 -2.37 18.53
C ALA A 8 21.36 -3.65 17.90
N TYR A 9 22.06 -4.44 18.70
CA TYR A 9 22.55 -5.76 18.30
C TYR A 9 22.31 -6.78 19.40
N ARG A 10 21.59 -7.85 19.05
CA ARG A 10 21.33 -8.98 19.95
C ARG A 10 22.39 -10.06 19.78
N PHE A 11 23.01 -10.46 20.88
CA PHE A 11 23.97 -11.57 20.91
C PHE A 11 23.86 -12.37 22.21
N SER A 12 24.39 -13.60 22.23
CA SER A 12 24.42 -14.45 23.42
C SER A 12 25.81 -14.55 24.05
N ILE A 13 25.84 -14.73 25.36
CA ILE A 13 27.06 -15.08 26.10
C ILE A 13 27.13 -16.59 26.21
N SER A 14 28.25 -17.17 25.80
CA SER A 14 28.43 -18.61 25.87
C SER A 14 28.78 -19.04 27.29
N TRP A 15 27.92 -19.85 27.89
CA TRP A 15 28.09 -20.29 29.28
C TRP A 15 29.38 -21.10 29.43
N SER A 16 29.60 -22.09 28.57
CA SER A 16 30.80 -22.93 28.58
C SER A 16 32.09 -22.15 28.33
N ARG A 17 32.02 -20.96 27.72
CA ARG A 17 33.18 -20.07 27.54
C ARG A 17 33.53 -19.30 28.82
N ILE A 18 32.53 -18.81 29.56
CA ILE A 18 32.72 -18.01 30.78
C ILE A 18 32.95 -18.88 32.00
N LEU A 19 32.17 -19.95 32.15
CA LEU A 19 32.24 -20.92 33.25
C LEU A 19 32.28 -22.34 32.69
N PRO A 20 33.45 -22.82 32.22
CA PRO A 20 33.56 -24.14 31.58
C PRO A 20 33.17 -25.33 32.47
N ARG A 21 33.18 -25.17 33.79
CA ARG A 21 32.85 -26.21 34.79
C ARG A 21 31.75 -25.78 35.78
N GLY A 22 30.97 -24.76 35.43
CA GLY A 22 30.00 -24.14 36.34
C GLY A 22 30.63 -23.65 37.64
N LYS A 23 29.91 -23.80 38.76
CA LYS A 23 30.39 -23.43 40.11
C LYS A 23 31.65 -24.16 40.58
N LEU A 24 31.99 -25.32 39.99
CA LEU A 24 33.22 -26.05 40.34
C LEU A 24 34.48 -25.49 39.68
N GLY A 25 34.32 -24.60 38.70
CA GLY A 25 35.43 -23.99 37.96
C GLY A 25 35.71 -22.55 38.36
N HIS A 26 36.75 -22.00 37.75
CA HIS A 26 37.03 -20.56 37.81
C HIS A 26 36.41 -19.84 36.60
N VAL A 27 36.05 -18.57 36.79
CA VAL A 27 35.63 -17.69 35.69
C VAL A 27 36.79 -17.55 34.71
N ASN A 28 36.53 -17.75 33.42
CA ASN A 28 37.51 -17.57 32.36
C ASN A 28 37.70 -16.08 32.03
N PRO A 29 38.82 -15.44 32.44
CA PRO A 29 39.02 -14.00 32.23
C PRO A 29 39.14 -13.64 30.75
N ALA A 30 39.63 -14.57 29.91
CA ALA A 30 39.71 -14.34 28.47
C ALA A 30 38.31 -14.30 27.82
N GLY A 31 37.38 -15.12 28.32
CA GLY A 31 35.97 -15.08 27.93
C GLY A 31 35.32 -13.74 28.30
N ILE A 32 35.53 -13.27 29.53
CA ILE A 32 35.04 -11.96 29.98
C ILE A 32 35.61 -10.83 29.12
N LYS A 33 36.93 -10.85 28.86
CA LYS A 33 37.61 -9.86 28.01
C LYS A 33 37.02 -9.85 26.59
N PHE A 34 36.72 -11.01 26.02
CA PHE A 34 36.12 -11.10 24.69
C PHE A 34 34.77 -10.39 24.60
N TYR A 35 33.84 -10.65 25.53
CA TYR A 35 32.53 -9.99 25.52
C TYR A 35 32.59 -8.51 25.90
N ASN A 36 33.53 -8.11 26.77
CA ASN A 36 33.81 -6.69 27.02
C ASN A 36 34.21 -5.98 25.73
N ASN A 37 35.13 -6.55 24.96
CA ASN A 37 35.55 -5.95 23.69
C ASN A 37 34.38 -5.80 22.70
N ILE A 38 33.46 -6.78 22.63
CA ILE A 38 32.26 -6.69 21.80
C ILE A 38 31.36 -5.54 22.29
N ILE A 39 31.01 -5.53 23.57
CA ILE A 39 30.13 -4.52 24.17
C ILE A 39 30.70 -3.11 24.00
N ASP A 40 31.98 -2.92 24.30
CA ASP A 40 32.66 -1.63 24.16
C ASP A 40 32.70 -1.20 22.69
N SER A 41 32.94 -2.13 21.76
CA SER A 41 32.93 -1.83 20.32
C SER A 41 31.55 -1.44 19.80
N LEU A 42 30.48 -2.08 20.30
CA LEU A 42 29.10 -1.73 19.95
C LEU A 42 28.76 -0.32 20.44
N LEU A 43 29.05 -0.02 21.71
CA LEU A 43 28.80 1.28 22.31
C LEU A 43 29.60 2.40 21.65
N LEU A 44 30.88 2.16 21.30
CA LEU A 44 31.70 3.10 20.54
C LEU A 44 31.12 3.43 19.15
N LYS A 45 30.24 2.57 18.62
CA LYS A 45 29.53 2.78 17.35
C LYS A 45 28.08 3.21 17.53
N GLY A 46 27.66 3.54 18.76
CA GLY A 46 26.29 3.96 19.06
C GLY A 46 25.25 2.83 18.96
N ILE A 47 25.69 1.56 19.03
CA ILE A 47 24.83 0.38 18.92
C ILE A 47 24.56 -0.16 20.32
N ILE A 48 23.27 -0.30 20.66
CA ILE A 48 22.81 -0.79 21.95
C ILE A 48 23.03 -2.31 22.05
N PRO A 49 23.78 -2.81 23.04
CA PRO A 49 23.92 -4.24 23.27
C PRO A 49 22.65 -4.82 23.92
N PHE A 50 22.02 -5.78 23.25
CA PHE A 50 20.91 -6.57 23.77
C PHE A 50 21.41 -8.00 24.06
N VAL A 51 21.54 -8.38 25.33
CA VAL A 51 22.30 -9.58 25.69
C VAL A 51 21.38 -10.71 26.11
N THR A 52 21.52 -11.86 25.45
CA THR A 52 20.93 -13.12 25.88
C THR A 52 21.93 -13.88 26.76
N ILE A 53 21.55 -14.20 28.00
CA ILE A 53 22.46 -14.89 28.95
C ILE A 53 22.68 -16.33 28.52
N HIS A 54 21.64 -17.05 28.14
CA HIS A 54 21.75 -18.45 27.71
C HIS A 54 20.96 -18.71 26.42
N HIS A 55 21.64 -19.27 25.42
CA HIS A 55 21.10 -19.63 24.12
C HIS A 55 21.47 -21.08 23.78
N TYR A 56 20.84 -22.01 24.51
CA TYR A 56 20.99 -23.47 24.43
C TYR A 56 22.35 -24.05 24.84
N ASP A 57 23.38 -23.22 25.00
CA ASP A 57 24.73 -23.70 25.30
C ASP A 57 25.05 -23.67 26.81
N TYR A 58 25.43 -24.82 27.34
CA TYR A 58 25.92 -24.99 28.71
C TYR A 58 27.04 -26.03 28.77
N PRO A 59 27.88 -26.02 29.83
CA PRO A 59 28.89 -27.05 30.05
C PRO A 59 28.33 -28.48 30.00
N GLN A 60 28.96 -29.35 29.20
CA GLN A 60 28.61 -30.78 29.11
C GLN A 60 28.63 -31.48 30.48
N GLU A 61 29.50 -31.02 31.40
CA GLU A 61 29.61 -31.54 32.76
C GLU A 61 28.28 -31.52 33.54
N PHE A 62 27.31 -30.66 33.15
CA PHE A 62 25.99 -30.60 33.78
C PHE A 62 25.08 -31.76 33.38
N GLU A 63 25.14 -32.20 32.11
CA GLU A 63 24.45 -33.42 31.69
C GLU A 63 25.02 -34.62 32.45
N ASP A 64 26.34 -34.74 32.46
CA ASP A 64 27.04 -35.91 33.00
C ASP A 64 26.81 -36.06 34.51
N ARG A 65 26.68 -34.95 35.25
CA ARG A 65 26.57 -34.96 36.71
C ARG A 65 25.13 -35.02 37.21
N PHE A 66 24.20 -34.35 36.56
CA PHE A 66 22.84 -34.18 37.08
C PHE A 66 21.75 -34.02 36.00
N GLN A 67 22.05 -34.36 34.74
CA GLN A 67 21.10 -34.25 33.62
C GLN A 67 20.58 -32.83 33.37
N ALA A 68 21.42 -31.84 33.64
CA ALA A 68 21.20 -30.42 33.36
C ALA A 68 19.77 -29.95 33.73
N TRP A 69 18.98 -29.50 32.74
CA TRP A 69 17.66 -28.88 32.93
C TRP A 69 16.58 -29.81 33.50
N LEU A 70 16.80 -31.13 33.57
CA LEU A 70 15.91 -32.04 34.29
C LEU A 70 16.04 -31.88 35.82
N SER A 71 17.17 -31.36 36.30
CA SER A 71 17.44 -31.19 37.73
C SER A 71 17.23 -29.74 38.18
N PRO A 72 16.67 -29.53 39.39
CA PRO A 72 16.57 -28.20 39.99
C PRO A 72 17.94 -27.57 40.29
N LEU A 73 19.03 -28.35 40.33
CA LEU A 73 20.40 -27.84 40.50
C LEU A 73 20.80 -26.87 39.37
N MET A 74 20.24 -27.05 38.17
CA MET A 74 20.49 -26.16 37.03
C MET A 74 20.04 -24.72 37.31
N GLN A 75 19.01 -24.54 38.16
CA GLN A 75 18.53 -23.22 38.56
C GLN A 75 19.63 -22.45 39.28
N GLU A 76 20.39 -23.11 40.16
CA GLU A 76 21.44 -22.45 40.92
C GLU A 76 22.70 -22.18 40.09
N GLU A 77 23.05 -23.10 39.19
CA GLU A 77 24.14 -22.91 38.22
C GLU A 77 23.83 -21.73 37.31
N PHE A 78 22.60 -21.64 36.79
CA PHE A 78 22.18 -20.53 35.92
C PHE A 78 22.19 -19.19 36.65
N VAL A 79 21.69 -19.16 37.88
CA VAL A 79 21.72 -17.97 38.73
C VAL A 79 23.14 -17.48 38.94
N HIS A 80 24.08 -18.39 39.25
CA HIS A 80 25.48 -18.03 39.45
C HIS A 80 26.10 -17.45 38.17
N PHE A 81 25.81 -18.06 37.02
CA PHE A 81 26.27 -17.55 35.73
C PHE A 81 25.69 -16.18 35.39
N ALA A 82 24.38 -16.00 35.58
CA ALA A 82 23.70 -14.72 35.37
C ALA A 82 24.29 -13.61 36.25
N GLU A 83 24.55 -13.90 37.53
CA GLU A 83 25.18 -12.96 38.47
C GLU A 83 26.57 -12.51 37.98
N ILE A 84 27.39 -13.44 37.47
CA ILE A 84 28.69 -13.10 36.88
C ILE A 84 28.53 -12.20 35.65
N CYS A 85 27.54 -12.47 34.79
CA CYS A 85 27.23 -11.63 33.64
C CYS A 85 26.79 -10.22 34.06
N PHE A 86 25.91 -10.08 35.05
CA PHE A 86 25.46 -8.79 35.57
C PHE A 86 26.60 -7.98 36.18
N LYS A 87 27.48 -8.63 36.96
CA LYS A 87 28.67 -8.00 37.54
C LYS A 87 29.65 -7.53 36.47
N SER A 88 29.88 -8.35 35.45
CA SER A 88 30.94 -8.10 34.45
C SER A 88 30.52 -7.09 33.38
N PHE A 89 29.23 -7.09 33.01
CA PHE A 89 28.75 -6.38 31.81
C PHE A 89 27.61 -5.39 32.09
N GLY A 90 26.90 -5.53 33.21
CA GLY A 90 25.65 -4.81 33.45
C GLY A 90 25.78 -3.30 33.65
N ASN A 91 26.99 -2.76 33.88
CA ASN A 91 27.21 -1.31 33.83
C ASN A 91 26.91 -0.72 32.44
N ARG A 92 27.08 -1.52 31.38
CA ARG A 92 26.98 -1.12 29.97
C ARG A 92 25.79 -1.75 29.22
N VAL A 93 25.29 -2.89 29.70
CA VAL A 93 24.15 -3.60 29.09
C VAL A 93 22.85 -3.19 29.77
N LYS A 94 21.92 -2.65 28.97
CA LYS A 94 20.59 -2.18 29.45
C LYS A 94 19.43 -3.11 29.13
N TYR A 95 19.63 -4.10 28.26
CA TYR A 95 18.59 -5.06 27.89
C TYR A 95 19.11 -6.49 28.07
N TRP A 96 18.46 -7.22 28.97
CA TRP A 96 18.81 -8.59 29.32
C TRP A 96 17.68 -9.56 28.95
N ALA A 97 17.99 -10.55 28.11
CA ALA A 97 17.18 -11.74 27.95
C ALA A 97 17.83 -12.89 28.73
N THR A 98 17.10 -13.52 29.66
CA THR A 98 17.70 -14.61 30.46
C THR A 98 17.90 -15.88 29.63
N LEU A 99 16.83 -16.38 29.04
CA LEU A 99 16.79 -17.65 28.31
C LEU A 99 16.19 -17.40 26.92
N ASN A 100 16.81 -17.97 25.89
CA ASN A 100 16.23 -18.06 24.56
C ASN A 100 15.36 -19.31 24.42
N GLU A 101 14.08 -19.12 24.09
CA GLU A 101 13.14 -20.15 23.64
C GLU A 101 13.17 -21.48 24.43
N PRO A 102 13.00 -21.50 25.77
CA PRO A 102 12.93 -22.75 26.52
C PRO A 102 11.87 -23.74 26.01
N ASN A 103 10.81 -23.21 25.38
CA ASN A 103 9.74 -23.99 24.78
C ASN A 103 10.12 -24.62 23.42
N LEU A 104 10.97 -24.00 22.61
CA LEU A 104 11.53 -24.70 21.43
C LEU A 104 12.62 -25.69 21.88
N TYR A 105 13.42 -25.24 22.86
CA TYR A 105 14.20 -25.98 23.84
C TYR A 105 13.79 -27.43 24.02
N MET A 106 12.75 -27.56 24.85
CA MET A 106 12.21 -28.84 25.25
C MET A 106 11.66 -29.65 24.08
N GLU A 107 11.10 -28.99 23.06
CA GLU A 107 10.42 -29.70 21.98
C GLU A 107 11.44 -30.44 21.13
N MET A 108 12.53 -29.76 20.80
CA MET A 108 13.57 -30.36 19.99
C MET A 108 14.43 -31.33 20.81
N ALA A 109 14.71 -31.03 22.08
CA ALA A 109 15.65 -31.81 22.88
C ALA A 109 15.02 -32.98 23.67
N TYR A 110 13.83 -32.79 24.26
CA TYR A 110 13.19 -33.73 25.22
C TYR A 110 11.90 -34.40 24.68
N LEU A 111 11.25 -33.78 23.68
CA LEU A 111 10.06 -34.36 23.03
C LEU A 111 10.46 -35.14 21.77
N ARG A 112 11.18 -34.51 20.84
CA ARG A 112 11.58 -35.12 19.55
C ARG A 112 12.97 -35.75 19.57
N GLY A 113 13.84 -35.33 20.48
CA GLY A 113 15.22 -35.81 20.60
C GLY A 113 16.13 -35.45 19.42
N VAL A 114 15.79 -34.39 18.68
CA VAL A 114 16.54 -33.95 17.49
C VAL A 114 17.62 -32.91 17.80
N PHE A 115 17.54 -32.26 18.97
CA PHE A 115 18.60 -31.42 19.55
C PHE A 115 19.27 -32.15 20.72
N PRO A 116 20.52 -31.79 21.06
CA PRO A 116 21.14 -32.26 22.30
C PRO A 116 20.27 -31.96 23.53
N PRO A 117 20.22 -32.84 24.55
CA PRO A 117 20.96 -34.10 24.67
C PRO A 117 20.34 -35.30 23.92
N SER A 118 19.36 -35.09 23.03
CA SER A 118 18.66 -36.14 22.30
C SER A 118 17.93 -37.13 23.22
N HIS A 119 17.18 -36.58 24.18
CA HIS A 119 16.40 -37.33 25.16
C HIS A 119 14.96 -37.45 24.67
N CYS A 120 14.41 -38.64 24.46
CA CYS A 120 13.03 -38.76 24.00
C CYS A 120 12.47 -40.18 24.13
N SER A 121 11.15 -40.34 23.99
CA SER A 121 10.50 -41.65 23.96
C SER A 121 9.47 -41.75 22.82
N PRO A 122 9.21 -42.95 22.30
CA PRO A 122 8.10 -43.18 21.37
C PRO A 122 6.75 -42.72 21.95
N PRO A 123 5.80 -42.23 21.13
CA PRO A 123 5.85 -42.14 19.67
C PRO A 123 6.55 -40.89 19.13
N PHE A 124 6.95 -39.94 19.98
CA PHE A 124 7.42 -38.62 19.56
C PHE A 124 8.81 -38.63 18.92
N GLY A 125 9.71 -39.46 19.44
CA GLY A 125 11.04 -39.67 18.87
C GLY A 125 11.53 -41.10 19.06
N LYS A 126 12.71 -41.39 18.50
CA LYS A 126 13.29 -42.74 18.43
C LYS A 126 14.51 -42.92 19.35
N CYS A 127 14.60 -42.14 20.42
CA CYS A 127 15.71 -42.23 21.37
C CYS A 127 15.58 -43.49 22.22
N SER A 128 16.72 -43.98 22.72
CA SER A 128 16.80 -45.20 23.54
C SER A 128 16.42 -44.98 25.00
N TYR A 129 16.28 -43.72 25.45
CA TYR A 129 15.95 -43.34 26.83
C TYR A 129 15.35 -41.92 26.86
N GLY A 130 14.54 -41.66 27.90
CA GLY A 130 13.78 -40.43 28.12
C GLY A 130 12.29 -40.68 28.33
N ASN A 131 11.56 -39.63 28.68
CA ASN A 131 10.12 -39.64 28.92
C ASN A 131 9.47 -38.35 28.37
N SER A 132 9.09 -38.41 27.10
CA SER A 132 8.54 -37.28 26.36
C SER A 132 7.15 -36.82 26.84
N ASP A 133 6.47 -37.56 27.73
CA ASP A 133 5.20 -37.11 28.31
C ASP A 133 5.39 -36.26 29.60
N ILE A 134 6.58 -36.26 30.21
CA ILE A 134 6.83 -35.60 31.52
C ILE A 134 8.07 -34.70 31.50
N GLU A 135 9.18 -35.16 30.95
CA GLU A 135 10.45 -34.44 31.00
C GLU A 135 10.42 -33.04 30.37
N PRO A 136 9.73 -32.81 29.23
CA PRO A 136 9.53 -31.46 28.72
C PRO A 136 8.87 -30.52 29.74
N LEU A 137 7.95 -31.07 30.56
CA LEU A 137 7.26 -30.30 31.60
C LEU A 137 8.23 -29.85 32.69
N LEU A 138 9.15 -30.73 33.09
CA LEU A 138 10.18 -30.47 34.09
C LEU A 138 11.23 -29.45 33.60
N VAL A 139 11.67 -29.57 32.36
CA VAL A 139 12.66 -28.65 31.75
C VAL A 139 12.14 -27.22 31.75
N VAL A 140 10.91 -26.99 31.29
CA VAL A 140 10.30 -25.66 31.27
C VAL A 140 10.04 -25.16 32.70
N HIS A 141 9.62 -26.04 33.62
CA HIS A 141 9.44 -25.70 35.04
C HIS A 141 10.74 -25.17 35.68
N ASN A 142 11.84 -25.91 35.52
CA ASN A 142 13.15 -25.48 36.01
C ASN A 142 13.63 -24.21 35.30
N SER A 143 13.35 -24.05 34.01
CA SER A 143 13.69 -22.84 33.25
C SER A 143 12.98 -21.59 33.78
N ILE A 144 11.68 -21.68 34.06
CA ILE A 144 10.89 -20.58 34.63
C ILE A 144 11.42 -20.18 36.01
N LEU A 145 11.69 -21.16 36.88
CA LEU A 145 12.25 -20.91 38.21
C LEU A 145 13.66 -20.30 38.15
N ALA A 146 14.52 -20.81 37.26
CA ALA A 146 15.86 -20.27 37.04
C ALA A 146 15.81 -18.80 36.58
N HIS A 147 14.92 -18.48 35.65
CA HIS A 147 14.67 -17.10 35.21
C HIS A 147 14.18 -16.21 36.36
N ALA A 148 13.15 -16.63 37.09
CA ALA A 148 12.59 -15.83 38.17
C ALA A 148 13.62 -15.54 39.28
N LYS A 149 14.46 -16.53 39.61
CA LYS A 149 15.60 -16.36 40.55
C LYS A 149 16.64 -15.39 40.00
N ALA A 150 16.99 -15.46 38.71
CA ALA A 150 17.94 -14.55 38.09
C ALA A 150 17.40 -13.10 38.02
N VAL A 151 16.11 -12.92 37.69
CA VAL A 151 15.43 -11.62 37.72
C VAL A 151 15.44 -11.05 39.13
N LYS A 152 15.09 -11.86 40.15
CA LYS A 152 15.15 -11.41 41.54
C LYS A 152 16.53 -10.87 41.91
N ILE A 153 17.60 -11.59 41.59
CA ILE A 153 18.97 -11.13 41.87
C ILE A 153 19.31 -9.85 41.09
N TYR A 154 18.91 -9.76 39.82
CA TYR A 154 19.09 -8.55 39.04
C TYR A 154 18.41 -7.35 39.69
N ARG A 155 17.12 -7.48 40.04
CA ARG A 155 16.33 -6.43 40.67
C ARG A 155 16.88 -6.02 42.03
N ASP A 156 17.21 -7.00 42.88
CA ASP A 156 17.64 -6.77 44.27
C ASP A 156 19.04 -6.15 44.36
N GLN A 157 19.96 -6.48 43.44
CA GLN A 157 21.38 -6.14 43.59
C GLN A 157 21.95 -5.22 42.50
N PHE A 158 21.33 -5.19 41.32
CA PHE A 158 21.94 -4.59 40.13
C PHE A 158 21.06 -3.52 39.46
N GLN A 159 19.74 -3.71 39.38
CA GLN A 159 18.85 -2.91 38.54
C GLN A 159 18.84 -1.44 38.95
N GLU A 160 18.84 -1.12 40.24
CA GLU A 160 18.89 0.28 40.71
C GLU A 160 20.14 1.01 40.22
N LYS A 161 21.30 0.34 40.25
CA LYS A 161 22.60 0.92 39.84
C LYS A 161 22.81 0.89 38.33
N GLN A 162 22.28 -0.13 37.67
CA GLN A 162 22.54 -0.42 36.26
C GLN A 162 21.44 0.11 35.34
N GLY A 163 20.21 0.31 35.82
CA GLY A 163 19.09 0.87 35.07
C GLY A 163 18.69 0.06 33.83
N GLY A 164 18.91 -1.27 33.84
CA GLY A 164 18.51 -2.14 32.74
C GLY A 164 17.14 -2.78 32.94
N THR A 165 16.60 -3.33 31.86
CA THR A 165 15.38 -4.14 31.84
C THR A 165 15.72 -5.60 31.57
N ILE A 166 14.90 -6.50 32.11
CA ILE A 166 15.12 -7.94 32.02
C ILE A 166 13.85 -8.69 31.63
N GLY A 167 13.99 -9.66 30.73
CA GLY A 167 12.87 -10.49 30.27
C GLY A 167 13.29 -11.87 29.80
N MET A 168 12.33 -12.63 29.29
CA MET A 168 12.53 -13.94 28.68
C MET A 168 12.12 -13.92 27.20
N VAL A 169 12.81 -14.70 26.37
CA VAL A 169 12.49 -14.86 24.95
C VAL A 169 11.77 -16.18 24.73
N ALA A 170 10.60 -16.13 24.10
CA ALA A 170 9.78 -17.29 23.78
C ALA A 170 9.78 -17.55 22.27
N ASN A 171 9.82 -18.82 21.86
CA ASN A 171 9.44 -19.18 20.50
C ASN A 171 7.92 -19.03 20.39
N ALA A 172 7.45 -18.30 19.39
CA ALA A 172 6.05 -17.94 19.28
C ALA A 172 5.50 -18.36 17.92
N TYR A 173 4.53 -19.27 17.97
CA TYR A 173 3.59 -19.51 16.89
C TYR A 173 2.37 -18.63 17.14
N MET A 174 1.92 -17.91 16.10
CA MET A 174 0.59 -17.32 16.10
C MET A 174 -0.39 -18.29 15.48
N TYR A 175 -1.65 -18.21 15.90
CA TYR A 175 -2.68 -19.17 15.51
C TYR A 175 -3.89 -18.48 14.91
N LYS A 176 -4.47 -19.09 13.87
CA LYS A 176 -5.80 -18.79 13.35
C LYS A 176 -6.67 -20.04 13.37
N PRO A 177 -7.99 -19.92 13.58
CA PRO A 177 -8.86 -21.09 13.55
C PRO A 177 -8.97 -21.62 12.11
N MET A 178 -9.07 -22.94 11.96
CA MET A 178 -9.23 -23.60 10.66
C MET A 178 -10.59 -23.24 10.03
N THR A 179 -11.65 -23.25 10.82
CA THR A 179 -12.99 -22.79 10.45
C THR A 179 -13.52 -21.79 11.48
N ASP A 180 -14.56 -21.03 11.14
CA ASP A 180 -15.16 -20.05 12.05
C ASP A 180 -16.04 -20.69 13.15
N ASN A 181 -16.05 -22.02 13.24
CA ASN A 181 -16.81 -22.71 14.27
C ASN A 181 -16.22 -22.47 15.67
N GLU A 182 -17.05 -22.64 16.69
CA GLU A 182 -16.65 -22.36 18.08
C GLU A 182 -15.55 -23.33 18.57
N ALA A 183 -15.52 -24.56 18.05
CA ALA A 183 -14.56 -25.59 18.44
C ALA A 183 -13.13 -25.19 18.04
N ASP A 184 -12.92 -24.79 16.79
CA ASP A 184 -11.63 -24.35 16.25
C ASP A 184 -11.19 -23.03 16.88
N ASN A 185 -12.13 -22.12 17.16
CA ASN A 185 -11.85 -20.92 17.93
C ASN A 185 -11.33 -21.25 19.35
N LYS A 186 -11.97 -22.19 20.07
CA LYS A 186 -11.46 -22.67 21.37
C LYS A 186 -10.12 -23.40 21.22
N ALA A 187 -9.91 -24.11 20.12
CA ALA A 187 -8.66 -24.78 19.82
C ALA A 187 -7.49 -23.80 19.66
N THR A 188 -7.70 -22.61 19.10
CA THR A 188 -6.63 -21.59 19.02
C THR A 188 -6.11 -21.14 20.38
N ASN A 189 -7.00 -20.88 21.35
CA ASN A 189 -6.61 -20.53 22.72
C ASN A 189 -5.87 -21.67 23.41
N ARG A 190 -6.31 -22.91 23.17
CA ARG A 190 -5.65 -24.11 23.68
C ARG A 190 -4.27 -24.32 23.05
N ALA A 191 -4.12 -24.14 21.74
CA ALA A 191 -2.82 -24.18 21.07
C ALA A 191 -1.86 -23.12 21.64
N LEU A 192 -2.37 -21.91 21.90
CA LEU A 192 -1.59 -20.85 22.55
C LEU A 192 -1.12 -21.27 23.96
N ALA A 193 -2.02 -21.82 24.77
CA ALA A 193 -1.74 -22.34 26.13
C ALA A 193 -0.64 -23.40 26.13
N PHE A 194 -0.69 -24.35 25.18
CA PHE A 194 0.27 -25.46 25.09
C PHE A 194 1.56 -25.14 24.31
N HIS A 195 1.78 -23.89 23.91
CA HIS A 195 3.00 -23.48 23.22
C HIS A 195 3.69 -22.28 23.87
N VAL A 196 3.16 -21.07 23.69
CA VAL A 196 3.82 -19.82 24.16
C VAL A 196 3.32 -19.39 25.53
N ALA A 197 2.03 -19.58 25.83
CA ALA A 197 1.43 -19.11 27.06
C ALA A 197 1.81 -19.97 28.27
N TRP A 198 2.18 -21.24 28.08
CA TRP A 198 2.86 -22.01 29.13
C TRP A 198 4.06 -21.22 29.68
N LEU A 199 4.90 -20.66 28.82
CA LEU A 199 6.08 -19.93 29.29
C LEU A 199 5.71 -18.58 29.93
N LEU A 200 4.78 -17.84 29.31
CA LEU A 200 4.50 -16.45 29.66
C LEU A 200 3.47 -16.26 30.79
N ASP A 201 2.45 -17.11 30.88
CA ASP A 201 1.44 -17.03 31.95
C ASP A 201 2.07 -17.08 33.35
N PRO A 202 3.02 -17.99 33.65
CA PRO A 202 3.70 -17.98 34.95
C PRO A 202 4.39 -16.64 35.22
N LEU A 203 5.05 -16.02 34.24
CA LEU A 203 5.77 -14.77 34.43
C LEU A 203 4.85 -13.58 34.71
N VAL A 204 3.59 -13.63 34.26
CA VAL A 204 2.61 -12.53 34.44
C VAL A 204 1.66 -12.81 35.60
N TYR A 205 1.16 -14.04 35.70
CA TYR A 205 0.09 -14.45 36.61
C TYR A 205 0.58 -15.28 37.80
N GLY A 206 1.79 -15.84 37.72
CA GLY A 206 2.41 -16.64 38.78
C GLY A 206 2.09 -18.14 38.73
N ASP A 207 1.33 -18.62 37.75
CA ASP A 207 1.02 -20.05 37.58
C ASP A 207 0.82 -20.40 36.10
N TYR A 208 0.78 -21.69 35.80
CA TYR A 208 0.53 -22.20 34.45
C TYR A 208 -0.89 -21.93 33.94
N PRO A 209 -1.12 -21.91 32.61
CA PRO A 209 -2.44 -21.75 32.02
C PRO A 209 -3.46 -22.76 32.57
N ILE A 210 -4.70 -22.32 32.81
CA ILE A 210 -5.77 -23.17 33.35
C ILE A 210 -6.10 -24.33 32.40
N GLU A 211 -5.99 -24.08 31.09
CA GLU A 211 -6.19 -25.06 30.03
C GLU A 211 -5.21 -26.23 30.17
N MET A 212 -3.94 -25.91 30.46
CA MET A 212 -2.93 -26.95 30.68
C MET A 212 -3.22 -27.78 31.92
N ARG A 213 -3.59 -27.12 33.03
CA ARG A 213 -3.93 -27.80 34.28
C ARG A 213 -5.09 -28.78 34.09
N HIS A 214 -6.09 -28.39 33.30
CA HIS A 214 -7.25 -29.20 33.00
C HIS A 214 -6.89 -30.51 32.28
N TYR A 215 -6.06 -30.47 31.24
CA TYR A 215 -5.74 -31.66 30.44
C TYR A 215 -4.55 -32.49 30.94
N LEU A 216 -3.56 -31.87 31.59
CA LEU A 216 -2.37 -32.58 32.09
C LEU A 216 -2.51 -33.07 33.52
N GLY A 217 -3.43 -32.50 34.30
CA GLY A 217 -3.70 -32.89 35.68
C GLY A 217 -2.42 -32.91 36.54
N THR A 218 -2.14 -34.06 37.14
CA THR A 218 -0.98 -34.28 38.03
C THR A 218 0.36 -34.39 37.30
N LYS A 219 0.38 -34.55 35.97
CA LYS A 219 1.63 -34.58 35.19
C LYS A 219 2.28 -33.21 35.11
N LEU A 220 1.49 -32.13 35.11
CA LEU A 220 2.00 -30.77 35.09
C LEU A 220 2.53 -30.40 36.47
N PRO A 221 3.80 -29.99 36.60
CA PRO A 221 4.35 -29.53 37.89
C PRO A 221 3.51 -28.43 38.53
N VAL A 222 3.60 -28.33 39.85
CA VAL A 222 2.88 -27.34 40.66
C VAL A 222 3.91 -26.45 41.32
N PHE A 223 3.77 -25.13 41.15
CA PHE A 223 4.56 -24.17 41.89
C PHE A 223 4.04 -24.08 43.33
N SER A 224 4.95 -24.14 44.30
CA SER A 224 4.69 -23.80 45.70
C SER A 224 4.24 -22.34 45.84
N SER A 225 3.60 -21.99 46.96
CA SER A 225 3.13 -20.62 47.19
C SER A 225 4.26 -19.58 47.10
N GLU A 226 5.45 -19.93 47.60
CA GLU A 226 6.65 -19.10 47.54
C GLU A 226 7.14 -18.92 46.08
N GLU A 227 7.11 -19.99 45.29
CA GLU A 227 7.49 -19.94 43.87
C GLU A 227 6.51 -19.10 43.05
N LYS A 228 5.20 -19.22 43.28
CA LYS A 228 4.20 -18.37 42.58
C LYS A 228 4.45 -16.88 42.82
N ILE A 229 4.82 -16.52 44.05
CA ILE A 229 5.17 -15.13 44.41
C ILE A 229 6.46 -14.71 43.71
N LEU A 230 7.46 -15.59 43.65
CA LEU A 230 8.74 -15.32 43.00
C LEU A 230 8.61 -15.09 41.47
N ILE A 231 7.77 -15.89 40.81
CA ILE A 231 7.64 -15.89 39.34
C ILE A 231 6.70 -14.77 38.88
N LYS A 232 5.66 -14.44 39.65
CA LYS A 232 4.69 -13.42 39.25
C LYS A 232 5.38 -12.06 39.01
N ASN A 233 5.09 -11.45 37.86
CA ASN A 233 5.71 -10.21 37.38
C ASN A 233 7.24 -10.28 37.27
N SER A 234 7.84 -11.45 37.02
CA SER A 234 9.29 -11.60 36.88
C SER A 234 9.82 -11.19 35.50
N THR A 235 9.11 -10.37 34.74
CA THR A 235 9.54 -9.90 33.41
C THR A 235 9.18 -8.43 33.20
N ASP A 236 10.07 -7.66 32.59
CA ASP A 236 9.85 -6.25 32.22
C ASP A 236 9.36 -6.10 30.77
N PHE A 237 9.64 -7.10 29.92
CA PHE A 237 9.21 -7.18 28.52
C PHE A 237 9.06 -8.65 28.09
N ILE A 238 8.42 -8.88 26.95
CA ILE A 238 8.30 -10.19 26.29
C ILE A 238 9.18 -10.20 25.05
N GLY A 239 10.15 -11.11 24.98
CA GLY A 239 10.88 -11.38 23.75
C GLY A 239 10.17 -12.44 22.91
N LEU A 240 9.97 -12.19 21.63
CA LEU A 240 9.33 -13.12 20.70
C LEU A 240 10.25 -13.47 19.55
N ASN A 241 10.56 -14.75 19.43
CA ASN A 241 11.10 -15.32 18.21
C ASN A 241 9.93 -15.87 17.39
N HIS A 242 9.68 -15.34 16.20
CA HIS A 242 8.51 -15.71 15.42
C HIS A 242 8.82 -15.76 13.93
N TYR A 243 8.44 -16.87 13.30
CA TYR A 243 8.68 -17.11 11.88
C TYR A 243 7.41 -17.31 11.05
N THR A 244 6.30 -17.77 11.64
CA THR A 244 5.08 -18.06 10.87
C THR A 244 3.84 -18.13 11.76
N THR A 245 2.67 -17.93 11.13
CA THR A 245 1.34 -18.16 11.72
C THR A 245 0.78 -19.49 11.20
N TRP A 246 0.11 -20.25 12.07
CA TRP A 246 -0.47 -21.56 11.73
C TRP A 246 -1.99 -21.56 11.84
N PHE A 247 -2.66 -22.42 11.07
CA PHE A 247 -4.07 -22.77 11.27
C PHE A 247 -4.21 -23.86 12.32
N VAL A 248 -5.30 -23.82 13.10
CA VAL A 248 -5.58 -24.76 14.19
C VAL A 248 -6.98 -25.33 14.06
N LYS A 249 -7.11 -26.65 14.19
CA LYS A 249 -8.38 -27.38 14.24
C LYS A 249 -8.56 -28.11 15.56
N ASP A 250 -9.79 -28.16 16.08
CA ASP A 250 -10.15 -28.93 17.26
C ASP A 250 -10.13 -30.43 16.99
N CYS A 251 -9.39 -31.20 17.81
CA CYS A 251 -9.36 -32.66 17.73
C CYS A 251 -10.02 -33.36 18.92
N LEU A 252 -10.68 -32.61 19.81
CA LEU A 252 -11.46 -33.19 20.91
C LEU A 252 -12.84 -33.63 20.43
N ASN A 253 -13.50 -32.80 19.63
CA ASN A 253 -14.87 -33.01 19.19
C ASN A 253 -14.98 -33.22 17.68
N SER A 254 -13.88 -33.07 16.94
CA SER A 254 -13.85 -33.27 15.48
C SER A 254 -12.86 -34.36 15.08
N ASN A 255 -13.17 -35.06 13.99
CA ASN A 255 -12.21 -35.99 13.39
C ASN A 255 -11.03 -35.20 12.79
N CYS A 256 -9.84 -35.54 13.26
CA CYS A 256 -8.57 -35.08 12.71
C CYS A 256 -7.89 -36.25 11.99
N THR A 257 -7.80 -36.15 10.66
CA THR A 257 -7.03 -37.06 9.81
C THR A 257 -5.79 -36.32 9.33
N CYS A 258 -4.61 -36.74 9.78
CA CYS A 258 -3.34 -36.21 9.28
C CYS A 258 -3.21 -36.47 7.78
N MET A 259 -2.88 -35.45 6.99
CA MET A 259 -2.38 -35.63 5.63
C MET A 259 -0.84 -35.66 5.65
N GLU A 260 -0.20 -36.43 4.76
CA GLU A 260 1.27 -36.51 4.68
C GLU A 260 1.95 -35.16 4.39
N SER A 261 1.22 -34.18 3.84
CA SER A 261 1.69 -32.83 3.53
C SER A 261 1.73 -31.86 4.73
N ASP A 262 1.17 -32.23 5.88
CA ASP A 262 1.13 -31.38 7.07
C ASP A 262 2.49 -31.42 7.80
N VAL A 263 3.27 -30.34 7.70
CA VAL A 263 4.67 -30.19 8.17
C VAL A 263 4.88 -30.54 9.66
N LEU A 264 3.82 -30.52 10.48
CA LEU A 264 3.86 -30.82 11.92
C LEU A 264 3.03 -32.04 12.35
N CYS A 265 2.35 -32.73 11.42
CA CYS A 265 1.55 -33.92 11.73
C CYS A 265 2.47 -35.08 12.12
N THR A 266 2.74 -35.20 13.41
CA THR A 266 3.43 -36.35 14.00
C THR A 266 2.40 -37.25 14.67
N HIS A 267 2.61 -38.57 14.61
CA HIS A 267 1.76 -39.53 15.31
C HIS A 267 1.71 -39.19 16.81
N GLY A 268 0.62 -38.60 17.30
CA GLY A 268 0.51 -38.17 18.70
C GLY A 268 -0.29 -36.90 19.00
N GLU A 269 -0.87 -36.22 18.01
CA GLU A 269 -1.68 -34.99 18.23
C GLU A 269 -2.97 -35.23 19.04
N ASN A 270 -3.42 -36.48 19.16
CA ASN A 270 -4.45 -36.89 20.11
C ASN A 270 -3.88 -37.17 21.52
N ARG A 271 -2.99 -36.29 22.00
CA ARG A 271 -2.39 -36.39 23.35
C ARG A 271 -2.39 -35.05 24.07
N ALA A 272 -2.53 -35.15 25.39
CA ALA A 272 -2.66 -34.01 26.29
C ALA A 272 -1.49 -33.01 26.20
N ILE A 273 -0.25 -33.45 25.98
CA ILE A 273 0.92 -32.56 25.92
C ILE A 273 0.95 -31.65 24.68
N ARG A 274 0.18 -31.98 23.64
CA ARG A 274 -0.05 -31.14 22.45
C ARG A 274 -1.37 -30.40 22.50
N GLY A 275 -2.13 -30.53 23.60
CA GLY A 275 -3.40 -29.86 23.78
C GLY A 275 -4.51 -30.35 22.84
N TYR A 276 -4.45 -31.54 22.24
CA TYR A 276 -5.51 -32.07 21.37
C TYR A 276 -5.93 -31.11 20.23
N VAL A 277 -4.95 -30.59 19.49
CA VAL A 277 -5.18 -29.74 18.32
C VAL A 277 -4.37 -30.24 17.12
N LEU A 278 -4.91 -30.03 15.93
CA LEU A 278 -4.19 -30.19 14.67
C LEU A 278 -3.68 -28.81 14.24
N ILE A 279 -2.41 -28.71 13.87
CA ILE A 279 -1.76 -27.47 13.44
C ILE A 279 -1.25 -27.66 12.01
N THR A 280 -1.67 -26.79 11.09
CA THR A 280 -1.23 -26.85 9.67
C THR A 280 -0.96 -25.48 9.08
N GLY A 281 -0.02 -25.44 8.13
CA GLY A 281 0.42 -24.21 7.46
C GLY A 281 -0.47 -23.83 6.28
N GLN A 282 -1.41 -24.69 5.93
CA GLN A 282 -2.21 -24.61 4.72
C GLN A 282 -3.71 -24.68 5.05
N LYS A 283 -4.50 -23.88 4.34
CA LYS A 283 -5.96 -23.98 4.28
C LYS A 283 -6.39 -23.81 2.82
N ASP A 284 -7.15 -24.77 2.30
CA ASP A 284 -7.70 -24.75 0.93
C ASP A 284 -6.65 -24.47 -0.17
N GLY A 285 -5.43 -25.00 -0.01
CA GLY A 285 -4.33 -24.76 -0.96
C GLY A 285 -3.44 -23.56 -0.63
N ALA A 286 -3.89 -22.62 0.21
CA ALA A 286 -3.20 -21.36 0.51
C ALA A 286 -2.37 -21.40 1.81
N TYR A 287 -1.17 -20.83 1.77
CA TYR A 287 -0.26 -20.70 2.91
C TYR A 287 -0.39 -19.32 3.58
N ILE A 288 -0.37 -19.27 4.91
CA ILE A 288 -0.47 -18.02 5.69
C ILE A 288 0.91 -17.37 6.00
N GLY A 289 2.00 -18.04 5.65
CA GLY A 289 3.28 -18.05 6.38
C GLY A 289 4.13 -16.78 6.49
N ASP A 290 3.65 -15.59 6.12
CA ASP A 290 4.42 -14.34 6.15
C ASP A 290 3.79 -13.21 7.00
N GLN A 291 2.72 -13.48 7.76
CA GLN A 291 2.03 -12.48 8.59
C GLN A 291 2.14 -12.78 10.10
N ILE A 292 2.21 -11.73 10.91
CA ILE A 292 2.06 -11.77 12.37
C ILE A 292 0.86 -10.93 12.83
N SER A 293 0.12 -11.44 13.81
CA SER A 293 -0.91 -10.69 14.56
C SER A 293 -0.65 -10.81 16.05
N LEU A 294 -0.33 -9.71 16.72
CA LEU A 294 -0.02 -9.69 18.16
C LEU A 294 -1.25 -9.42 19.05
N ILE A 295 -2.45 -9.35 18.48
CA ILE A 295 -3.67 -8.96 19.21
C ILE A 295 -3.97 -9.92 20.36
N MET A 296 -3.81 -11.24 20.15
CA MET A 296 -4.07 -12.23 21.20
C MET A 296 -3.13 -12.06 22.40
N LEU A 297 -1.82 -11.85 22.14
CA LEU A 297 -0.84 -11.62 23.21
C LEU A 297 -1.07 -10.28 23.91
N THR A 298 -1.37 -9.24 23.14
CA THR A 298 -1.66 -7.88 23.64
C THR A 298 -2.82 -7.92 24.62
N LYS A 299 -3.91 -8.60 24.27
CA LYS A 299 -5.08 -8.78 25.15
C LYS A 299 -4.75 -9.67 26.35
N ARG A 300 -4.05 -10.78 26.15
CA ARG A 300 -3.75 -11.75 27.22
C ARG A 300 -2.79 -11.19 28.27
N TYR A 301 -1.88 -10.29 27.93
CA TYR A 301 -0.84 -9.81 28.85
C TYR A 301 -0.90 -8.30 29.11
N ASN A 302 -2.10 -7.70 29.01
CA ASN A 302 -2.36 -6.30 29.32
C ASN A 302 -1.35 -5.33 28.65
N ASN A 303 -1.05 -5.59 27.38
CA ASN A 303 -0.11 -4.82 26.56
C ASN A 303 1.30 -4.66 27.15
N LEU A 304 1.83 -5.70 27.81
CA LEU A 304 3.25 -5.74 28.20
C LEU A 304 4.17 -5.45 27.00
N PRO A 305 5.29 -4.74 27.20
CA PRO A 305 6.21 -4.42 26.11
C PRO A 305 6.73 -5.65 25.37
N ILE A 306 6.70 -5.62 24.04
CA ILE A 306 7.14 -6.72 23.17
C ILE A 306 8.38 -6.30 22.38
N PHE A 307 9.37 -7.19 22.33
CA PHE A 307 10.44 -7.15 21.35
C PHE A 307 10.31 -8.36 20.44
N VAL A 308 10.23 -8.17 19.12
CA VAL A 308 10.41 -9.27 18.17
C VAL A 308 11.91 -9.54 18.10
N THR A 309 12.37 -10.46 18.93
CA THR A 309 13.79 -10.72 19.18
C THR A 309 14.45 -11.57 18.12
N GLU A 310 13.67 -12.21 17.24
CA GLU A 310 14.15 -12.96 16.10
C GLU A 310 13.05 -13.15 15.06
N ASN A 311 13.35 -12.84 13.80
CA ASN A 311 12.51 -13.11 12.64
C ASN A 311 13.37 -13.16 11.37
N GLY A 312 13.19 -14.17 10.52
CA GLY A 312 14.05 -14.37 9.35
C GLY A 312 13.44 -15.30 8.30
N TYR A 313 14.13 -15.44 7.18
CA TYR A 313 13.79 -16.37 6.10
C TYR A 313 14.97 -17.31 5.83
N ALA A 314 14.74 -18.62 5.74
CA ALA A 314 15.79 -19.60 5.42
C ALA A 314 15.90 -19.82 3.90
N SER A 315 17.12 -19.77 3.36
CA SER A 315 17.43 -20.29 2.02
C SER A 315 18.18 -21.63 2.11
N ASN A 316 17.82 -22.62 1.29
CA ASN A 316 18.46 -23.96 1.24
C ASN A 316 19.49 -24.04 0.10
N GLU A 317 20.63 -24.72 0.32
CA GLU A 317 21.68 -24.93 -0.70
C GLU A 317 21.30 -25.90 -1.83
N ASN A 318 20.31 -26.77 -1.65
CA ASN A 318 19.97 -27.83 -2.61
C ASN A 318 19.05 -27.39 -3.77
N GLN A 319 18.70 -26.10 -3.87
CA GLN A 319 18.10 -25.59 -5.11
C GLN A 319 19.27 -25.25 -6.04
N GLU A 320 19.31 -25.85 -7.23
CA GLU A 320 20.35 -25.66 -8.28
C GLU A 320 20.53 -24.19 -8.75
N GLU A 321 19.83 -23.26 -8.11
CA GLU A 321 19.80 -21.84 -8.37
C GLU A 321 19.80 -21.11 -7.01
N TYR A 322 20.92 -21.20 -6.28
CA TYR A 322 21.19 -20.22 -5.22
C TYR A 322 21.38 -18.87 -5.93
N ASP A 323 20.30 -18.08 -6.01
CA ASP A 323 20.27 -16.72 -6.57
C ASP A 323 21.15 -15.80 -5.71
N MET A 324 22.46 -15.95 -5.91
CA MET A 324 23.55 -15.21 -5.25
C MET A 324 23.40 -13.70 -5.41
N ASP A 325 22.65 -13.25 -6.42
CA ASP A 325 22.63 -11.86 -6.83
C ASP A 325 21.43 -11.07 -6.29
N GLN A 326 20.35 -11.71 -5.78
CA GLN A 326 19.14 -10.94 -5.48
C GLN A 326 18.37 -11.23 -4.17
N ASP A 327 18.56 -12.36 -3.46
CA ASP A 327 17.93 -12.69 -2.16
C ASP A 327 16.44 -12.25 -2.03
N ARG A 328 15.68 -12.37 -3.13
CA ARG A 328 14.37 -11.72 -3.28
C ARG A 328 13.31 -12.30 -2.35
N LYS A 329 13.37 -13.61 -2.11
CA LYS A 329 12.44 -14.32 -1.22
C LYS A 329 12.54 -13.82 0.22
N ARG A 330 13.76 -13.61 0.74
CA ARG A 330 13.99 -13.01 2.06
C ARG A 330 13.45 -11.57 2.12
N ILE A 331 13.70 -10.77 1.09
CA ILE A 331 13.18 -9.40 0.99
C ILE A 331 11.64 -9.39 0.99
N LYS A 332 11.00 -10.25 0.20
CA LYS A 332 9.54 -10.37 0.11
C LYS A 332 8.95 -10.77 1.47
N TYR A 333 9.54 -11.77 2.12
CA TYR A 333 9.14 -12.22 3.46
C TYR A 333 9.19 -11.08 4.48
N HIS A 334 10.32 -10.38 4.59
CA HIS A 334 10.45 -9.28 5.55
C HIS A 334 9.50 -8.12 5.26
N LYS A 335 9.22 -7.81 3.99
CA LYS A 335 8.23 -6.78 3.61
C LYS A 335 6.83 -7.13 4.12
N ALA A 336 6.37 -8.36 3.85
CA ALA A 336 5.05 -8.81 4.30
C ALA A 336 4.97 -8.87 5.84
N TYR A 337 6.02 -9.39 6.47
CA TYR A 337 6.12 -9.51 7.91
C TYR A 337 6.05 -8.14 8.60
N LEU A 338 6.91 -7.20 8.20
CA LEU A 338 6.95 -5.85 8.76
C LEU A 338 5.64 -5.08 8.52
N ALA A 339 4.99 -5.27 7.38
CA ALA A 339 3.68 -4.67 7.13
C ALA A 339 2.60 -5.20 8.10
N SER A 340 2.64 -6.50 8.42
CA SER A 340 1.71 -7.10 9.40
C SER A 340 2.04 -6.73 10.84
N LEU A 341 3.32 -6.61 11.19
CA LEU A 341 3.77 -6.12 12.48
C LEU A 341 3.33 -4.66 12.68
N ALA A 342 3.49 -3.80 11.67
CA ALA A 342 3.03 -2.41 11.70
C ALA A 342 1.50 -2.32 11.90
N ARG A 343 0.72 -3.23 11.32
CA ARG A 343 -0.73 -3.31 11.60
C ARG A 343 -1.01 -3.70 13.05
N SER A 344 -0.26 -4.65 13.61
CA SER A 344 -0.39 -5.02 15.03
C SER A 344 -0.10 -3.85 15.96
N ILE A 345 0.94 -3.05 15.66
CA ILE A 345 1.29 -1.83 16.41
C ILE A 345 0.16 -0.80 16.32
N ARG A 346 -0.37 -0.52 15.12
CA ARG A 346 -1.51 0.38 14.94
C ARG A 346 -2.76 -0.06 15.71
N ASN A 347 -2.92 -1.36 15.91
CA ASN A 347 -4.03 -1.94 16.68
C ASN A 347 -3.74 -2.00 18.19
N GLY A 348 -2.70 -1.31 18.67
CA GLY A 348 -2.43 -1.08 20.09
C GLY A 348 -1.32 -1.93 20.71
N ALA A 349 -0.65 -2.80 19.96
CA ALA A 349 0.46 -3.60 20.50
C ALA A 349 1.72 -2.73 20.79
N ASP A 350 2.22 -2.76 22.03
CA ASP A 350 3.47 -2.08 22.44
C ASP A 350 4.71 -2.86 21.96
N VAL A 351 5.06 -2.71 20.67
CA VAL A 351 6.27 -3.31 20.09
C VAL A 351 7.41 -2.30 20.10
N ARG A 352 8.46 -2.58 20.89
CA ARG A 352 9.59 -1.65 21.12
C ARG A 352 10.85 -1.97 20.32
N GLY A 353 10.89 -3.11 19.64
CA GLY A 353 12.01 -3.46 18.76
C GLY A 353 11.77 -4.68 17.90
N TYR A 354 12.52 -4.74 16.80
CA TYR A 354 12.50 -5.82 15.81
C TYR A 354 13.93 -6.20 15.42
N PHE A 355 14.28 -7.47 15.60
CA PHE A 355 15.59 -8.02 15.32
C PHE A 355 15.51 -9.00 14.14
N VAL A 356 16.07 -8.60 13.00
CA VAL A 356 16.22 -9.48 11.83
C VAL A 356 17.20 -10.60 12.17
N TRP A 357 16.80 -11.83 11.85
CA TRP A 357 17.63 -13.01 11.93
C TRP A 357 18.06 -13.47 10.53
N SER A 358 19.34 -13.59 10.22
CA SER A 358 20.53 -13.37 11.07
C SER A 358 21.48 -12.36 10.44
N LEU A 359 22.43 -11.84 11.22
CA LEU A 359 23.41 -10.88 10.69
C LEU A 359 24.31 -11.53 9.65
N LEU A 360 24.82 -12.73 9.93
CA LEU A 360 25.74 -13.48 9.07
C LEU A 360 25.22 -14.90 8.92
N ASP A 361 25.54 -15.54 7.79
CA ASP A 361 25.41 -16.99 7.66
C ASP A 361 26.19 -17.66 8.78
N ASN A 362 25.53 -18.58 9.48
CA ASN A 362 26.04 -19.22 10.68
C ASN A 362 25.71 -20.73 10.67
N PHE A 363 26.05 -21.42 11.77
CA PHE A 363 25.77 -22.84 11.93
C PHE A 363 24.32 -23.03 12.42
N GLU A 364 23.42 -23.45 11.53
CA GLU A 364 21.98 -23.59 11.79
C GLU A 364 21.66 -24.94 12.43
N TRP A 365 22.24 -25.18 13.61
CA TRP A 365 21.95 -26.32 14.49
C TRP A 365 22.05 -27.67 13.76
N ARG A 366 20.94 -28.45 13.72
CA ARG A 366 20.88 -29.75 13.05
C ARG A 366 21.07 -29.66 11.52
N PHE A 367 20.83 -28.50 10.92
CA PHE A 367 21.00 -28.28 9.49
C PHE A 367 22.44 -27.95 9.09
N GLY A 368 23.36 -27.80 10.06
CA GLY A 368 24.74 -27.45 9.79
C GLY A 368 24.83 -26.13 9.04
N TYR A 369 25.53 -26.12 7.91
CA TYR A 369 25.67 -24.93 7.05
C TYR A 369 24.76 -24.95 5.81
N THR A 370 23.86 -25.95 5.70
CA THR A 370 23.01 -26.15 4.50
C THR A 370 21.84 -25.19 4.39
N VAL A 371 21.51 -24.51 5.50
CA VAL A 371 20.46 -23.50 5.62
C VAL A 371 21.11 -22.16 5.97
N LYS A 372 20.65 -21.08 5.35
CA LYS A 372 21.25 -19.74 5.49
C LYS A 372 20.19 -18.69 5.81
N PHE A 373 20.35 -18.05 6.98
CA PHE A 373 19.54 -16.90 7.41
C PHE A 373 20.26 -15.54 7.29
N GLY A 374 21.56 -15.54 6.94
CA GLY A 374 22.39 -14.34 7.03
C GLY A 374 22.00 -13.24 6.05
N LEU A 375 21.99 -12.00 6.52
CA LEU A 375 22.03 -10.81 5.66
C LEU A 375 23.39 -10.66 4.95
N TYR A 376 24.44 -11.28 5.49
CA TYR A 376 25.76 -11.34 4.88
C TYR A 376 26.18 -12.79 4.69
N HIS A 377 26.62 -13.10 3.47
CA HIS A 377 27.12 -14.42 3.15
C HIS A 377 28.54 -14.63 3.67
N THR A 378 28.75 -15.81 4.26
CA THR A 378 30.04 -16.24 4.80
C THR A 378 30.53 -17.45 3.99
N LEU A 379 31.61 -17.27 3.23
CA LEU A 379 32.29 -18.39 2.56
C LEU A 379 33.10 -19.18 3.58
N ILE A 380 32.78 -20.46 3.72
CA ILE A 380 33.52 -21.42 4.55
C ILE A 380 34.24 -22.39 3.60
N THR A 381 35.52 -22.12 3.31
CA THR A 381 36.38 -23.04 2.53
C THR A 381 37.17 -23.95 3.47
N SER A 382 37.38 -25.21 3.07
CA SER A 382 38.14 -26.21 3.84
C SER A 382 39.57 -25.77 4.15
N ASP A 383 40.14 -24.91 3.30
CA ASP A 383 41.46 -24.34 3.48
C ASP A 383 41.37 -22.85 3.86
N HIS A 384 41.77 -22.57 5.11
CA HIS A 384 41.99 -21.25 5.73
C HIS A 384 40.75 -20.53 6.30
N PHE A 385 40.74 -20.41 7.63
CA PHE A 385 39.98 -19.45 8.48
C PHE A 385 40.35 -17.98 8.18
N LYS A 386 40.39 -17.57 6.92
CA LYS A 386 40.40 -16.17 6.49
C LYS A 386 39.12 -15.94 5.68
N GLY A 387 37.97 -16.04 6.35
CA GLY A 387 36.68 -15.74 5.76
C GLY A 387 36.70 -14.32 5.18
N LYS A 388 36.70 -14.20 3.85
CA LYS A 388 36.37 -12.94 3.19
C LYS A 388 34.85 -12.80 3.29
N HIS A 389 34.38 -11.79 4.03
CA HIS A 389 32.98 -11.39 3.96
C HIS A 389 32.72 -10.81 2.58
N TYR A 390 31.96 -11.53 1.76
CA TYR A 390 31.45 -10.99 0.51
C TYR A 390 30.20 -10.20 0.81
N ASN A 391 30.23 -8.93 0.44
CA ASN A 391 29.14 -8.01 0.70
C ASN A 391 28.08 -8.16 -0.40
N HIS A 392 26.98 -8.87 -0.13
CA HIS A 392 25.78 -8.78 -0.99
C HIS A 392 25.29 -7.32 -1.12
N ALA A 393 25.62 -6.45 -0.15
CA ALA A 393 25.22 -5.05 -0.17
C ALA A 393 26.06 -4.15 -1.10
N LYS A 394 27.02 -4.68 -1.88
CA LYS A 394 27.74 -3.85 -2.87
C LYS A 394 26.87 -3.45 -4.08
N ASN A 395 25.78 -4.16 -4.34
CA ASN A 395 24.78 -3.77 -5.33
C ASN A 395 23.40 -3.56 -4.63
N ASN A 396 23.18 -2.36 -4.10
CA ASN A 396 21.88 -1.71 -3.84
C ASN A 396 20.76 -2.37 -3.00
N LYS A 397 20.86 -3.59 -2.45
CA LYS A 397 19.65 -4.33 -2.00
C LYS A 397 19.38 -4.52 -0.49
N ILE A 398 20.34 -4.29 0.42
CA ILE A 398 20.04 -4.25 1.88
C ILE A 398 19.73 -2.83 2.37
N ILE A 399 20.11 -1.83 1.57
CA ILE A 399 19.65 -0.46 1.71
C ILE A 399 18.11 -0.42 1.69
N LEU A 400 17.39 -1.44 1.21
CA LEU A 400 15.94 -1.51 1.25
C LEU A 400 15.33 -1.78 2.64
N ILE A 401 15.99 -2.38 3.64
CA ILE A 401 15.36 -2.52 4.98
C ILE A 401 15.50 -1.21 5.78
N THR A 402 16.63 -0.52 5.65
CA THR A 402 16.83 0.85 6.17
C THR A 402 16.29 1.97 5.27
N ARG A 403 16.00 1.74 3.97
CA ARG A 403 15.26 2.65 3.07
C ARG A 403 13.80 2.24 2.82
N TRP A 404 13.29 1.15 3.38
CA TRP A 404 11.83 0.96 3.60
C TRP A 404 11.39 1.42 4.98
N LEU A 405 12.34 1.55 5.90
CA LEU A 405 12.34 2.57 6.93
C LEU A 405 13.16 3.80 6.46
N PRO A 406 13.00 4.33 5.22
CA PRO A 406 13.80 5.48 4.86
C PRO A 406 13.44 6.62 5.82
N ASP A 407 14.09 7.74 5.60
CA ASP A 407 13.71 9.09 5.98
C ASP A 407 12.21 9.47 5.76
N HIS A 408 11.30 8.50 5.56
CA HIS A 408 9.84 8.54 5.59
C HIS A 408 9.21 7.90 6.85
N THR A 409 10.00 7.59 7.89
CA THR A 409 9.46 7.28 9.24
C THR A 409 9.96 8.22 10.34
N ALA A 410 10.89 9.13 10.07
CA ALA A 410 11.19 10.22 11.02
C ALA A 410 10.01 11.19 11.21
N SER A 411 8.93 11.09 10.41
CA SER A 411 7.66 11.79 10.63
C SER A 411 6.49 10.86 11.03
N TYR A 412 6.76 9.60 11.37
CA TYR A 412 5.77 8.67 11.92
C TYR A 412 6.30 7.84 13.10
N TYR A 413 7.53 8.09 13.58
CA TYR A 413 7.92 7.75 14.94
C TYR A 413 7.20 8.71 15.88
N CYS A 414 6.06 8.26 16.41
CA CYS A 414 5.70 8.60 17.77
C CYS A 414 6.74 7.91 18.67
N SER A 415 7.94 8.48 18.75
CA SER A 415 8.95 8.05 19.70
C SER A 415 8.44 8.45 21.08
N SER A 416 8.17 7.44 21.89
CA SER A 416 8.00 7.55 23.31
C SER A 416 9.10 8.44 23.91
N LEU A 417 8.71 9.63 24.39
CA LEU A 417 9.49 10.37 25.37
C LEU A 417 9.41 9.60 26.70
N SER A 418 10.35 8.68 26.90
CA SER A 418 10.73 8.24 28.24
C SER A 418 12.24 8.05 28.32
N SER A 419 12.97 9.13 28.60
CA SER A 419 14.22 9.05 29.39
C SER A 419 14.79 10.43 29.77
N ALA A 420 14.30 10.99 30.88
CA ALA A 420 15.10 11.79 31.83
C ALA A 420 14.35 11.87 33.20
N GLN A 421 15.00 11.44 34.29
CA GLN A 421 14.52 11.55 35.69
C GLN A 421 15.16 12.78 36.39
N PRO A 422 14.78 13.18 37.63
CA PRO A 422 13.52 13.03 38.39
C PRO A 422 12.96 14.41 38.86
N LEU A 423 11.86 14.41 39.65
CA LEU A 423 11.18 15.54 40.35
C LEU A 423 9.99 16.12 39.56
N GLN A 424 8.74 16.14 40.02
CA GLN A 424 8.13 15.98 41.34
C GLN A 424 6.72 15.38 41.15
N LYS A 425 6.27 14.54 42.08
CA LYS A 425 4.86 14.11 42.16
C LYS A 425 3.94 15.33 42.16
N LEU A 426 3.08 15.45 41.16
CA LEU A 426 1.78 16.10 41.30
C LEU A 426 0.73 15.06 40.91
N GLY A 427 -0.03 14.61 41.92
CA GLY A 427 -1.11 13.66 41.73
C GLY A 427 -2.32 14.33 41.09
N SER A 428 -3.09 13.53 40.34
CA SER A 428 -4.42 13.84 39.77
C SER A 428 -4.48 15.04 38.81
N CYS A 429 -5.25 14.87 37.74
CA CYS A 429 -5.73 15.92 36.84
C CYS A 429 -6.05 17.21 37.63
N PRO A 430 -5.68 18.43 37.16
CA PRO A 430 -5.97 19.64 37.90
C PRO A 430 -7.48 19.77 38.05
N SER A 431 -7.93 19.73 39.30
CA SER A 431 -9.30 19.71 39.80
C SER A 431 -10.00 18.35 39.86
N ASN A 432 -10.02 17.82 41.09
CA ASN A 432 -11.13 17.05 41.62
C ASN A 432 -12.46 17.67 41.16
N ASN A 433 -13.28 16.88 40.46
CA ASN A 433 -14.65 17.13 39.99
C ASN A 433 -14.81 17.67 38.56
N LYS A 434 -15.13 16.73 37.65
CA LYS A 434 -15.84 16.86 36.35
C LYS A 434 -14.96 16.98 35.09
N PRO A 435 -14.49 15.85 34.53
CA PRO A 435 -13.80 15.80 33.22
C PRO A 435 -14.63 16.34 32.04
N ASN A 436 -15.96 16.45 32.16
CA ASN A 436 -16.86 16.92 31.09
C ASN A 436 -16.85 18.46 30.85
N ARG A 437 -15.86 19.20 31.37
CA ARG A 437 -15.83 20.67 31.28
C ARG A 437 -14.75 21.25 30.38
N TYR A 438 -13.68 20.49 30.09
CA TYR A 438 -12.61 20.95 29.20
C TYR A 438 -12.95 20.61 27.74
N LYS A 439 -12.79 21.58 26.84
CA LYS A 439 -12.92 21.38 25.40
C LYS A 439 -11.55 21.03 24.81
N VAL A 440 -11.46 19.92 24.09
CA VAL A 440 -10.27 19.56 23.32
C VAL A 440 -10.25 20.42 22.05
N LEU A 441 -9.18 21.17 21.85
CA LEU A 441 -9.04 22.07 20.70
C LEU A 441 -8.26 21.42 19.54
N CYS A 442 -7.15 20.73 19.84
CA CYS A 442 -6.36 19.97 18.87
C CYS A 442 -5.41 19.00 19.58
N CYS A 443 -4.85 18.03 18.85
CA CYS A 443 -3.91 17.03 19.38
C CYS A 443 -2.72 16.82 18.43
N CYS A 444 -1.52 16.61 18.98
CA CYS A 444 -0.30 16.27 18.23
C CYS A 444 0.68 15.53 19.15
N ASP A 445 1.29 14.44 18.69
CA ASP A 445 2.29 13.65 19.42
C ASP A 445 1.87 13.25 20.86
N GLY A 446 0.62 12.84 21.04
CA GLY A 446 0.08 12.42 22.35
C GLY A 446 -0.24 13.56 23.32
N LEU A 447 0.03 14.82 22.91
CA LEU A 447 -0.36 16.02 23.63
C LEU A 447 -1.70 16.54 23.08
N SER A 448 -2.61 16.86 24.00
CA SER A 448 -3.91 17.47 23.71
C SER A 448 -3.92 18.90 24.23
N LEU A 449 -4.25 19.86 23.37
CA LEU A 449 -4.53 21.21 23.80
C LEU A 449 -5.96 21.27 24.31
N LEU A 450 -6.11 21.48 25.62
CA LEU A 450 -7.37 21.62 26.31
C LEU A 450 -7.63 23.09 26.65
N HIS A 451 -8.91 23.45 26.66
CA HIS A 451 -9.36 24.79 27.02
C HIS A 451 -10.54 24.74 27.99
N TYR A 452 -10.49 25.60 29.00
CA TYR A 452 -11.59 25.86 29.92
C TYR A 452 -11.51 27.31 30.42
N HIS A 453 -12.55 28.10 30.14
CA HIS A 453 -12.60 29.53 30.43
C HIS A 453 -11.38 30.33 29.92
N TYR A 454 -10.49 30.78 30.81
CA TYR A 454 -9.32 31.58 30.49
C TYR A 454 -8.01 30.78 30.54
N GLU A 455 -8.12 29.46 30.68
CA GLU A 455 -6.98 28.57 30.87
C GLU A 455 -6.81 27.65 29.66
N TYR A 456 -5.59 27.61 29.14
CA TYR A 456 -5.13 26.66 28.14
C TYR A 456 -4.17 25.68 28.79
N LEU A 457 -4.42 24.39 28.61
CA LEU A 457 -3.65 23.31 29.19
C LEU A 457 -3.17 22.40 28.07
N LEU A 458 -1.89 22.10 28.05
CA LEU A 458 -1.38 21.03 27.21
C LEU A 458 -1.32 19.77 28.07
N TRP A 459 -2.17 18.80 27.76
CA TRP A 459 -2.34 17.56 28.52
C TRP A 459 -1.75 16.39 27.76
N ASN A 460 -0.83 15.67 28.38
CA ASN A 460 -0.33 14.41 27.87
C ASN A 460 -1.23 13.28 28.36
N GLN A 461 -1.96 12.66 27.44
CA GLN A 461 -2.92 11.61 27.78
C GLN A 461 -2.23 10.34 28.32
N SER A 462 -0.99 10.09 27.91
CA SER A 462 -0.23 8.89 28.24
C SER A 462 0.45 8.96 29.61
N THR A 463 0.90 10.16 30.02
CA THR A 463 1.53 10.38 31.33
C THR A 463 0.56 10.96 32.37
N ASN A 464 -0.61 11.42 31.91
CA ASN A 464 -1.61 12.16 32.68
C ASN A 464 -1.08 13.49 33.26
N GLU A 465 0.03 13.98 32.72
CA GLU A 465 0.64 15.27 33.08
C GLU A 465 0.01 16.39 32.26
N SER A 466 -0.11 17.57 32.84
CA SER A 466 -0.60 18.75 32.15
C SER A 466 0.24 19.96 32.49
N ILE A 467 0.57 20.77 31.49
CA ILE A 467 1.20 22.08 31.71
C ILE A 467 0.20 23.17 31.36
N GLN A 468 -0.02 24.08 32.31
CA GLN A 468 -0.79 25.29 32.05
C GLN A 468 0.06 26.22 31.20
N LEU A 469 -0.46 26.62 30.04
CA LEU A 469 0.19 27.58 29.18
C LEU A 469 0.12 28.98 29.83
N PRO A 470 1.07 29.88 29.55
CA PRO A 470 1.05 31.24 30.08
C PRO A 470 -0.30 31.91 29.83
N TYR A 471 -0.77 32.74 30.77
CA TYR A 471 -1.97 33.55 30.54
C TYR A 471 -1.73 34.44 29.33
N ILE A 472 -2.47 34.16 28.27
CA ILE A 472 -2.41 34.91 27.02
C ILE A 472 -3.86 35.28 26.75
N ASP A 473 -4.06 36.53 26.37
CA ASP A 473 -5.38 37.11 26.05
C ASP A 473 -5.93 36.47 24.76
N TYR A 474 -6.30 35.19 24.88
CA TYR A 474 -6.95 34.34 23.90
C TYR A 474 -8.39 34.20 24.36
N HIS A 475 -9.19 35.24 24.12
CA HIS A 475 -10.62 35.00 24.09
C HIS A 475 -10.90 34.04 22.93
N GLU A 476 -11.50 32.89 23.24
CA GLU A 476 -12.15 32.06 22.23
C GLU A 476 -13.28 32.92 21.64
N SER A 477 -13.04 33.49 20.45
CA SER A 477 -14.15 33.97 19.64
C SER A 477 -14.93 32.73 19.21
N ILE A 478 -16.23 32.87 18.92
CA ILE A 478 -17.12 31.79 18.45
C ILE A 478 -16.60 31.09 17.16
N ARG A 479 -15.44 31.49 16.62
CA ARG A 479 -15.02 31.34 15.24
C ARG A 479 -13.52 31.06 15.08
N SER A 480 -12.86 30.47 16.08
CA SER A 480 -11.41 30.20 16.07
C SER A 480 -11.04 28.72 15.82
N THR A 481 -9.97 28.46 15.05
CA THR A 481 -9.40 27.11 14.79
C THR A 481 -7.95 27.04 15.32
N PHE A 482 -7.55 25.89 15.88
CA PHE A 482 -6.25 25.70 16.54
C PHE A 482 -5.46 24.54 15.93
N GLY A 483 -4.15 24.68 15.85
CA GLY A 483 -3.21 23.67 15.36
C GLY A 483 -2.03 23.51 16.31
N LEU A 484 -1.57 22.28 16.48
CA LEU A 484 -0.42 21.92 17.31
C LEU A 484 0.54 21.10 16.45
N GLY A 485 1.84 21.39 16.53
CA GLY A 485 2.84 20.73 15.72
C GLY A 485 4.25 20.83 16.28
N TYR A 486 5.08 19.81 16.05
CA TYR A 486 6.47 19.76 16.49
C TYR A 486 7.43 20.07 15.34
N ASP A 487 8.25 21.12 15.49
CA ASP A 487 9.27 21.50 14.50
C ASP A 487 10.62 20.88 14.87
N SER A 488 11.06 19.90 14.06
CA SER A 488 12.31 19.18 14.27
C SER A 488 13.57 20.01 13.98
N ILE A 489 13.44 21.16 13.29
CA ILE A 489 14.58 22.05 13.03
C ILE A 489 14.85 22.93 14.25
N SER A 490 13.80 23.40 14.92
CA SER A 490 13.93 24.18 16.16
C SER A 490 13.89 23.34 17.43
N ASP A 491 13.51 22.07 17.35
CA ASP A 491 13.29 21.14 18.47
C ASP A 491 12.20 21.61 19.45
N ASP A 492 11.17 22.29 18.94
CA ASP A 492 10.16 22.97 19.76
C ASP A 492 8.72 22.63 19.29
N TYR A 493 7.79 22.55 20.25
CA TYR A 493 6.35 22.50 19.96
C TYR A 493 5.79 23.89 19.67
N ASN A 494 4.95 23.97 18.65
CA ASN A 494 4.33 25.20 18.19
C ASN A 494 2.79 25.07 18.21
N ILE A 495 2.13 26.12 18.71
CA ILE A 495 0.67 26.26 18.69
C ILE A 495 0.31 27.42 17.78
N PHE A 496 -0.57 27.16 16.82
CA PHE A 496 -1.10 28.15 15.91
C PHE A 496 -2.61 28.33 16.14
N LYS A 497 -3.06 29.58 16.21
CA LYS A 497 -4.49 29.92 16.25
C LYS A 497 -4.86 30.78 15.04
N ILE A 498 -5.92 30.38 14.36
CA ILE A 498 -6.59 31.12 13.29
C ILE A 498 -7.92 31.65 13.85
N ASP A 499 -8.16 32.96 13.72
CA ASP A 499 -9.44 33.60 14.04
C ASP A 499 -10.20 33.87 12.72
N SER A 500 -11.43 33.36 12.56
CA SER A 500 -12.25 33.66 11.38
C SER A 500 -12.99 35.00 11.52
N ILE A 501 -12.97 35.79 10.44
CA ILE A 501 -13.44 37.17 10.43
C ILE A 501 -14.97 37.20 10.50
N GLY A 502 -15.51 37.95 11.45
CA GLY A 502 -16.92 38.33 11.50
C GLY A 502 -17.07 39.80 11.15
N GLY A 503 -17.42 40.09 9.89
CA GLY A 503 -18.18 41.27 9.45
C GLY A 503 -17.70 42.70 9.72
N ASP A 504 -16.70 42.96 10.56
CA ASP A 504 -16.24 44.31 10.87
C ASP A 504 -14.71 44.40 10.81
N ASP A 505 -14.21 45.45 10.15
CA ASP A 505 -12.83 45.60 9.65
C ASP A 505 -11.79 45.89 10.77
N SER A 506 -12.13 45.65 12.04
CA SER A 506 -11.24 45.78 13.20
C SER A 506 -10.74 44.41 13.68
N ARG A 507 -9.51 44.07 13.28
CA ARG A 507 -8.81 42.76 13.47
C ARG A 507 -8.80 42.21 14.92
N PRO A 508 -8.58 40.87 15.03
CA PRO A 508 -7.45 40.41 15.85
C PRO A 508 -6.44 39.52 15.06
N PRO A 509 -5.16 39.53 15.45
CA PRO A 509 -4.09 38.77 14.81
C PRO A 509 -4.11 37.27 15.13
N SER A 510 -3.74 36.43 14.14
CA SER A 510 -3.30 35.05 14.38
C SER A 510 -2.03 35.06 15.25
N LYS A 511 -2.02 34.23 16.31
CA LYS A 511 -0.98 34.20 17.34
C LYS A 511 -0.27 32.85 17.33
N ILE A 512 1.07 32.88 17.28
CA ILE A 512 1.93 31.69 17.35
C ILE A 512 2.59 31.63 18.73
N LEU A 513 2.47 30.50 19.42
CA LEU A 513 3.29 30.19 20.59
C LEU A 513 4.33 29.15 20.21
N ALA A 514 5.59 29.40 20.54
CA ALA A 514 6.68 28.44 20.38
C ALA A 514 7.30 28.13 21.73
N LEU A 515 7.58 26.85 21.98
CA LEU A 515 8.24 26.38 23.19
C LEU A 515 9.76 26.46 23.04
N LYS A 516 10.39 27.63 23.16
CA LYS A 516 11.86 27.73 23.02
C LYS A 516 12.58 27.56 24.36
N SER A 517 13.50 26.57 24.44
CA SER A 517 14.39 26.37 25.58
C SER A 517 13.67 26.15 26.92
N GLY A 518 12.61 25.32 26.90
CA GLY A 518 11.87 24.92 28.12
C GLY A 518 10.89 25.97 28.66
N SER A 519 10.60 27.04 27.91
CA SER A 519 9.60 28.05 28.28
C SER A 519 8.76 28.49 27.08
N TRP A 520 7.43 28.52 27.24
CA TRP A 520 6.51 29.01 26.20
C TRP A 520 6.70 30.51 25.99
N ARG A 521 7.00 30.93 24.75
CA ARG A 521 7.13 32.34 24.37
C ARG A 521 6.15 32.69 23.25
N LYS A 522 5.66 33.93 23.31
CA LYS A 522 4.84 34.52 22.25
C LYS A 522 5.76 34.97 21.10
N ILE A 523 5.46 34.55 19.88
CA ILE A 523 6.09 35.06 18.66
C ILE A 523 5.07 36.00 18.00
N ASP A 524 5.44 37.27 17.82
CA ASP A 524 4.50 38.37 17.49
C ASP A 524 4.59 38.87 16.03
N ASN A 525 4.98 38.01 15.08
CA ASN A 525 5.01 38.36 13.65
C ASN A 525 3.75 37.81 12.93
N HIS A 526 2.94 38.70 12.34
CA HIS A 526 1.59 38.38 11.82
C HIS A 526 1.53 38.18 10.29
N PRO A 527 0.82 37.16 9.78
CA PRO A 527 0.22 37.18 8.44
C PRO A 527 -1.22 37.72 8.49
N ARG A 528 -1.55 38.68 7.62
CA ARG A 528 -2.95 39.10 7.36
C ARG A 528 -3.61 38.03 6.49
N ILE A 529 -4.55 37.26 7.04
CA ILE A 529 -5.39 36.38 6.24
C ILE A 529 -6.39 37.26 5.49
N PHE A 530 -6.22 37.36 4.17
CA PHE A 530 -7.29 37.80 3.28
C PHE A 530 -8.11 36.54 2.95
N HIS A 531 -9.45 36.64 3.03
CA HIS A 531 -10.47 35.66 2.63
C HIS A 531 -11.30 35.02 3.77
N ASN A 532 -12.62 35.10 3.60
CA ASN A 532 -13.68 34.61 4.48
C ASN A 532 -13.68 33.07 4.51
N SER A 533 -13.02 32.44 5.49
CA SER A 533 -13.40 31.08 5.85
C SER A 533 -14.72 31.13 6.64
N THR A 534 -15.78 30.58 6.06
CA THR A 534 -17.12 30.56 6.66
C THR A 534 -17.37 29.34 7.55
N TYR A 535 -16.44 28.39 7.62
CA TYR A 535 -16.62 27.11 8.32
C TYR A 535 -15.69 26.94 9.52
N ARG A 536 -16.23 26.30 10.56
CA ARG A 536 -15.67 26.18 11.92
C ARG A 536 -14.61 25.08 12.08
N ASP A 537 -14.46 24.21 11.08
CA ASP A 537 -13.81 22.90 11.22
C ASP A 537 -12.86 22.57 10.05
N ASP A 538 -12.24 23.58 9.43
CA ASP A 538 -11.26 23.33 8.38
C ASP A 538 -10.02 22.63 8.97
N PRO A 539 -9.60 21.46 8.43
CA PRO A 539 -8.51 20.68 9.01
C PRO A 539 -7.18 21.44 8.90
N LEU A 540 -6.55 21.66 10.05
CA LEU A 540 -5.25 22.32 10.21
C LEU A 540 -4.21 21.27 10.62
N ALA A 541 -3.18 21.09 9.81
CA ALA A 541 -2.12 20.10 9.98
C ALA A 541 -0.74 20.75 9.99
N PHE A 542 0.18 20.26 10.81
CA PHE A 542 1.58 20.72 10.83
C PHE A 542 2.48 19.71 10.12
N VAL A 543 3.19 20.13 9.07
CA VAL A 543 4.06 19.27 8.27
C VAL A 543 5.34 20.02 7.88
N CYS A 544 6.51 19.43 8.16
CA CYS A 544 7.82 19.95 7.75
C CYS A 544 8.08 21.44 8.13
N GLY A 545 7.79 21.83 9.37
CA GLY A 545 8.02 23.21 9.84
C GLY A 545 6.96 24.21 9.35
N ALA A 546 5.84 23.75 8.79
CA ALA A 546 4.78 24.59 8.25
C ALA A 546 3.38 24.15 8.70
N PHE A 547 2.50 25.13 8.98
CA PHE A 547 1.08 24.87 9.20
C PHE A 547 0.33 24.92 7.87
N HIS A 548 -0.46 23.89 7.61
CA HIS A 548 -1.27 23.71 6.41
C HIS A 548 -2.75 23.66 6.79
N TRP A 549 -3.59 24.44 6.12
CA TRP A 549 -5.03 24.29 6.26
C TRP A 549 -5.73 24.39 4.93
N LEU A 550 -6.86 23.70 4.84
CA LEU A 550 -7.78 23.84 3.72
C LEU A 550 -8.55 25.14 3.89
N SER A 551 -8.63 25.92 2.81
CA SER A 551 -9.46 27.10 2.73
C SER A 551 -10.31 27.02 1.48
N LYS A 552 -11.50 27.62 1.57
CA LYS A 552 -12.47 27.66 0.47
C LYS A 552 -12.65 29.11 0.04
N ASP A 553 -12.58 29.39 -1.26
CA ASP A 553 -12.99 30.71 -1.74
C ASP A 553 -14.52 30.85 -1.78
N ASN A 554 -15.01 32.07 -2.05
CA ASN A 554 -16.43 32.36 -2.19
C ASN A 554 -17.12 31.60 -3.35
N VAL A 555 -16.37 30.83 -4.15
CA VAL A 555 -16.82 30.06 -5.32
C VAL A 555 -16.58 28.55 -5.13
N ASN A 556 -16.45 28.09 -3.87
CA ASN A 556 -16.25 26.69 -3.50
C ASN A 556 -14.96 26.02 -4.02
N LYS A 557 -13.92 26.77 -4.42
CA LYS A 557 -12.61 26.19 -4.76
C LYS A 557 -11.81 25.92 -3.49
N TYR A 558 -11.33 24.69 -3.36
CA TYR A 558 -10.45 24.27 -2.27
C TYR A 558 -9.00 24.62 -2.58
N PHE A 559 -8.37 25.34 -1.67
CA PHE A 559 -6.96 25.66 -1.67
C PHE A 559 -6.32 25.12 -0.40
N MET A 560 -5.08 24.66 -0.51
CA MET A 560 -4.27 24.38 0.66
C MET A 560 -3.39 25.59 0.92
N ILE A 561 -3.63 26.26 2.03
CA ILE A 561 -2.81 27.37 2.49
C ILE A 561 -1.68 26.80 3.36
N SER A 562 -0.45 27.15 3.06
CA SER A 562 0.75 26.70 3.79
C SER A 562 1.52 27.89 4.35
N LEU A 563 1.80 27.89 5.65
CA LEU A 563 2.62 28.86 6.35
C LEU A 563 3.90 28.20 6.87
N ASN A 564 5.05 28.52 6.27
CA ASN A 564 6.34 28.04 6.75
C ASN A 564 6.83 28.89 7.93
N ILE A 565 7.08 28.27 9.09
CA ILE A 565 7.49 28.97 10.33
C ILE A 565 8.94 29.47 10.23
N SER A 566 9.82 28.70 9.60
CA SER A 566 11.26 28.98 9.54
C SER A 566 11.59 30.19 8.66
N SER A 567 10.76 30.47 7.66
CA SER A 567 10.97 31.55 6.67
C SER A 567 9.84 32.59 6.66
N GLU A 568 8.79 32.39 7.46
CA GLU A 568 7.57 33.21 7.47
C GLU A 568 6.88 33.31 6.08
N VAL A 569 7.13 32.35 5.18
CA VAL A 569 6.59 32.38 3.80
C VAL A 569 5.24 31.68 3.70
N TYR A 570 4.28 32.39 3.11
CA TYR A 570 2.94 31.93 2.78
C TYR A 570 2.87 31.42 1.33
N ARG A 571 2.26 30.25 1.10
CA ARG A 571 1.95 29.74 -0.25
C ARG A 571 0.57 29.13 -0.33
N GLU A 572 -0.15 29.49 -1.38
CA GLU A 572 -1.42 28.88 -1.78
C GLU A 572 -1.14 27.78 -2.81
N ILE A 573 -1.60 26.56 -2.52
CA ILE A 573 -1.39 25.39 -3.37
C ILE A 573 -2.77 24.89 -3.81
N GLN A 574 -3.02 24.96 -5.12
CA GLN A 574 -4.24 24.44 -5.72
C GLN A 574 -4.12 22.92 -5.91
N LEU A 575 -5.03 22.14 -5.34
CA LEU A 575 -5.03 20.68 -5.47
C LEU A 575 -5.51 20.26 -6.88
N PRO A 576 -4.91 19.22 -7.52
CA PRO A 576 -5.41 18.67 -8.78
C PRO A 576 -6.78 18.01 -8.56
N LYS A 577 -7.72 18.31 -9.45
CA LYS A 577 -9.11 17.85 -9.39
C LYS A 577 -9.30 16.56 -10.21
N GLY A 578 -10.23 15.68 -9.79
CA GLY A 578 -10.51 14.40 -10.43
C GLY A 578 -11.33 14.54 -11.72
N ILE A 579 -10.90 13.83 -12.76
CA ILE A 579 -11.48 13.89 -14.12
C ILE A 579 -11.92 12.46 -14.50
N CYS A 580 -12.99 12.30 -15.29
CA CYS A 580 -13.43 11.00 -15.84
C CYS A 580 -13.17 10.93 -17.36
N ASN A 581 -12.74 9.78 -17.91
CA ASN A 581 -12.50 9.57 -19.35
C ASN A 581 -13.44 8.47 -19.86
N ILE A 582 -14.06 8.68 -21.02
CA ILE A 582 -14.78 7.61 -21.71
C ILE A 582 -14.58 7.71 -23.24
N PRO A 583 -14.04 6.65 -23.89
CA PRO A 583 -13.93 6.55 -25.35
C PRO A 583 -15.27 6.30 -26.04
N GLN A 584 -15.40 6.73 -27.29
CA GLN A 584 -16.70 6.86 -27.95
C GLN A 584 -17.23 5.61 -28.66
N HIS A 585 -16.44 4.90 -29.47
CA HIS A 585 -16.91 3.64 -30.07
C HIS A 585 -17.22 2.59 -29.00
N GLU A 586 -16.60 2.72 -27.83
CA GLU A 586 -16.81 1.83 -26.69
C GLU A 586 -18.18 2.05 -26.00
N ILE A 587 -18.81 3.22 -26.13
CA ILE A 587 -20.03 3.56 -25.37
C ILE A 587 -21.20 4.13 -26.18
N GLU A 588 -20.95 4.80 -27.33
CA GLU A 588 -21.98 5.63 -27.95
C GLU A 588 -23.13 4.84 -28.54
N GLY A 589 -22.83 3.79 -29.29
CA GLY A 589 -23.83 3.12 -30.11
C GLY A 589 -24.43 4.03 -31.20
N GLY A 590 -25.62 3.67 -31.68
CA GLY A 590 -26.31 4.39 -32.75
C GLY A 590 -25.48 4.45 -34.04
N TYR A 591 -24.89 3.32 -34.44
CA TYR A 591 -23.80 3.27 -35.44
C TYR A 591 -24.18 3.78 -36.84
N ILE A 592 -25.47 3.79 -37.19
CA ILE A 592 -26.03 4.32 -38.46
C ILE A 592 -27.15 5.34 -38.23
N GLU A 593 -27.34 5.80 -36.99
CA GLU A 593 -28.42 6.72 -36.64
C GLU A 593 -28.09 8.17 -37.00
N ASP A 594 -29.14 8.94 -37.30
CA ASP A 594 -29.07 10.38 -37.58
C ASP A 594 -28.00 10.78 -38.60
N GLY A 595 -27.76 9.93 -39.61
CA GLY A 595 -26.85 10.21 -40.72
C GLY A 595 -25.37 9.99 -40.41
N LYS A 596 -25.03 9.28 -39.33
CA LYS A 596 -23.67 8.75 -39.13
C LYS A 596 -23.33 7.73 -40.23
N SER A 597 -22.13 7.81 -40.80
CA SER A 597 -21.61 6.79 -41.72
C SER A 597 -20.86 5.68 -40.98
N LEU A 598 -20.62 4.57 -41.69
CA LEU A 598 -19.81 3.48 -41.18
C LEU A 598 -18.39 3.96 -40.92
N SER A 599 -17.90 3.69 -39.72
CA SER A 599 -16.48 3.83 -39.37
C SER A 599 -15.71 2.56 -39.69
N ASN A 600 -14.38 2.68 -39.70
CA ASN A 600 -13.45 1.56 -39.73
C ASN A 600 -13.76 0.49 -38.66
N TRP A 601 -14.15 0.90 -37.45
CA TRP A 601 -14.51 -0.01 -36.38
C TRP A 601 -15.85 -0.71 -36.58
N ASP A 602 -16.85 0.01 -37.11
CA ASP A 602 -18.15 -0.59 -37.43
C ASP A 602 -17.98 -1.71 -38.46
N VAL A 603 -17.17 -1.52 -39.49
CA VAL A 603 -16.91 -2.57 -40.49
C VAL A 603 -16.11 -3.73 -39.90
N TYR A 604 -15.12 -3.42 -39.06
CA TYR A 604 -14.28 -4.44 -38.42
C TYR A 604 -15.07 -5.34 -37.47
N SER A 605 -15.92 -4.77 -36.60
CA SER A 605 -16.70 -5.54 -35.64
C SER A 605 -17.76 -6.42 -36.30
N HIS A 606 -18.28 -6.02 -37.46
CA HIS A 606 -19.20 -6.82 -38.27
C HIS A 606 -18.52 -7.92 -39.09
N THR A 607 -17.19 -7.90 -39.19
CA THR A 607 -16.44 -8.94 -39.91
C THR A 607 -16.29 -10.19 -39.04
N ASN A 608 -16.69 -11.33 -39.59
CA ASN A 608 -16.72 -12.59 -38.83
C ASN A 608 -15.31 -13.00 -38.37
N GLY A 609 -15.16 -13.29 -37.07
CA GLY A 609 -13.89 -13.68 -36.45
C GLY A 609 -12.99 -12.52 -35.99
N SER A 610 -13.37 -11.26 -36.24
CA SER A 610 -12.63 -10.08 -35.76
C SER A 610 -12.77 -9.84 -34.26
N ILE A 611 -13.92 -10.16 -33.67
CA ILE A 611 -14.20 -9.99 -32.24
C ILE A 611 -14.30 -11.36 -31.57
N LYS A 612 -13.63 -11.52 -30.41
CA LYS A 612 -13.45 -12.82 -29.72
C LYS A 612 -14.76 -13.56 -29.43
N ASN A 613 -15.83 -12.84 -29.10
CA ASN A 613 -17.18 -13.38 -28.84
C ASN A 613 -18.19 -13.09 -29.95
N GLY A 614 -17.75 -12.47 -31.06
CA GLY A 614 -18.62 -12.07 -32.18
C GLY A 614 -19.56 -10.89 -31.88
N GLY A 615 -19.37 -10.15 -30.78
CA GLY A 615 -20.13 -8.93 -30.48
C GLY A 615 -19.73 -7.74 -31.35
N ASN A 616 -20.48 -6.63 -31.26
CA ASN A 616 -20.21 -5.39 -31.97
C ASN A 616 -20.52 -4.14 -31.12
N GLY A 617 -20.15 -2.96 -31.63
CA GLY A 617 -20.34 -1.65 -30.98
C GLY A 617 -21.63 -0.93 -31.37
N ASP A 618 -22.63 -1.63 -31.92
CA ASP A 618 -23.81 -0.99 -32.53
C ASP A 618 -24.66 -0.22 -31.52
N ILE A 619 -24.80 -0.81 -30.32
CA ILE A 619 -25.53 -0.25 -29.17
C ILE A 619 -24.54 0.20 -28.09
N ALA A 620 -23.51 -0.62 -27.80
CA ALA A 620 -22.56 -0.37 -26.72
C ALA A 620 -23.29 -0.07 -25.38
N ASP A 621 -22.98 1.05 -24.71
CA ASP A 621 -23.69 1.53 -23.51
C ASP A 621 -24.84 2.49 -23.79
N ASP A 622 -25.07 2.73 -25.07
CA ASP A 622 -26.14 3.58 -25.57
C ASP A 622 -26.01 5.04 -25.11
N HIS A 623 -24.77 5.53 -24.96
CA HIS A 623 -24.49 6.92 -24.56
C HIS A 623 -25.11 7.92 -25.55
N TYR A 624 -25.28 7.55 -26.82
CA TYR A 624 -25.97 8.38 -27.82
C TYR A 624 -27.38 8.79 -27.35
N HIS A 625 -28.10 7.87 -26.71
CA HIS A 625 -29.45 8.11 -26.19
C HIS A 625 -29.44 8.51 -24.71
N ARG A 626 -28.42 8.10 -23.95
CA ARG A 626 -28.41 8.15 -22.48
C ARG A 626 -27.45 9.17 -21.86
N TYR A 627 -26.76 9.97 -22.66
CA TYR A 627 -25.74 10.93 -22.18
C TYR A 627 -26.21 11.87 -21.05
N LEU A 628 -27.50 12.19 -20.93
CA LEU A 628 -28.02 12.98 -19.82
C LEU A 628 -27.92 12.24 -18.48
N GLU A 629 -28.30 10.95 -18.46
CA GLU A 629 -28.13 10.09 -17.30
C GLU A 629 -26.64 10.00 -16.94
N ASP A 630 -25.77 9.85 -17.94
CA ASP A 630 -24.33 9.75 -17.74
C ASP A 630 -23.73 11.04 -17.15
N ILE A 631 -24.19 12.21 -17.59
CA ILE A 631 -23.78 13.51 -17.05
C ILE A 631 -24.27 13.70 -15.61
N ASP A 632 -25.53 13.35 -15.30
CA ASP A 632 -26.05 13.42 -13.94
C ASP A 632 -25.24 12.54 -12.99
N MET A 633 -24.82 11.39 -13.49
CA MET A 633 -23.96 10.50 -12.74
C MET A 633 -22.55 11.05 -12.55
N MET A 634 -21.94 11.66 -13.57
CA MET A 634 -20.65 12.35 -13.42
C MET A 634 -20.72 13.49 -12.40
N GLU A 635 -21.81 14.25 -12.37
CA GLU A 635 -22.05 15.27 -11.34
C GLU A 635 -22.08 14.65 -9.94
N SER A 636 -22.76 13.52 -9.76
CA SER A 636 -22.84 12.82 -8.48
C SER A 636 -21.47 12.35 -7.93
N LEU A 637 -20.56 11.99 -8.84
CA LEU A 637 -19.17 11.63 -8.54
C LEU A 637 -18.33 12.84 -8.13
N GLY A 638 -18.78 14.06 -8.43
CA GLY A 638 -18.08 15.31 -8.13
C GLY A 638 -16.84 15.56 -9.00
N VAL A 639 -16.80 14.98 -10.21
CA VAL A 639 -15.71 15.25 -11.17
C VAL A 639 -15.85 16.68 -11.72
N ASN A 640 -14.73 17.32 -12.02
CA ASN A 640 -14.74 18.70 -12.49
C ASN A 640 -14.48 18.83 -13.99
N ALA A 641 -14.14 17.72 -14.65
CA ALA A 641 -13.94 17.64 -16.08
C ALA A 641 -14.33 16.24 -16.59
N TYR A 642 -14.78 16.20 -17.83
CA TYR A 642 -15.14 14.98 -18.53
C TYR A 642 -14.40 14.94 -19.87
N ARG A 643 -13.63 13.87 -20.08
CA ARG A 643 -12.94 13.62 -21.33
C ARG A 643 -13.75 12.66 -22.19
N PHE A 644 -14.10 13.10 -23.39
CA PHE A 644 -14.79 12.31 -24.40
C PHE A 644 -14.20 12.60 -25.78
N SER A 645 -14.48 11.75 -26.76
CA SER A 645 -14.11 11.99 -28.17
C SER A 645 -15.31 12.37 -29.04
N ILE A 646 -15.02 12.98 -30.19
CA ILE A 646 -16.00 13.28 -31.23
C ILE A 646 -15.85 12.28 -32.37
N SER A 647 -16.95 11.66 -32.79
CA SER A 647 -16.90 10.63 -33.82
C SER A 647 -16.79 11.30 -35.16
N TRP A 648 -15.71 10.99 -35.86
CA TRP A 648 -15.44 11.58 -37.16
C TRP A 648 -16.56 11.20 -38.14
N SER A 649 -16.92 9.92 -38.20
CA SER A 649 -17.99 9.44 -39.11
C SER A 649 -19.39 9.93 -38.74
N ARG A 650 -19.60 10.43 -37.52
CA ARG A 650 -20.86 11.07 -37.11
C ARG A 650 -20.94 12.52 -37.55
N VAL A 651 -19.85 13.29 -37.43
CA VAL A 651 -19.82 14.73 -37.75
C VAL A 651 -19.60 14.98 -39.23
N LEU A 652 -18.65 14.25 -39.83
CA LEU A 652 -18.30 14.29 -41.25
C LEU A 652 -18.44 12.88 -41.82
N PRO A 653 -19.64 12.47 -42.25
CA PRO A 653 -19.90 11.11 -42.69
C PRO A 653 -19.20 10.76 -44.02
N ASN A 654 -18.84 11.77 -44.82
CA ASN A 654 -18.15 11.62 -46.10
C ASN A 654 -16.82 12.38 -46.06
N GLU A 655 -16.01 12.32 -47.12
CA GLU A 655 -14.82 13.16 -47.28
C GLU A 655 -15.11 14.67 -47.12
N SER A 656 -14.07 15.49 -46.95
CA SER A 656 -14.15 16.95 -46.70
C SER A 656 -14.94 17.76 -47.74
N SER A 657 -15.30 17.17 -48.88
CA SER A 657 -16.16 17.78 -49.91
C SER A 657 -17.67 17.62 -49.62
N GLY A 658 -18.06 16.74 -48.69
CA GLY A 658 -19.43 16.43 -48.32
C GLY A 658 -20.04 17.38 -47.28
N PRO A 659 -21.38 17.41 -47.15
CA PRO A 659 -22.05 18.23 -46.14
C PRO A 659 -21.79 17.69 -44.72
N MET A 660 -21.59 18.61 -43.76
CA MET A 660 -21.55 18.27 -42.34
C MET A 660 -22.89 17.68 -41.90
N ASN A 661 -22.87 16.72 -40.96
CA ASN A 661 -24.08 16.18 -40.35
C ASN A 661 -24.57 17.10 -39.21
N PRO A 662 -25.69 17.84 -39.39
CA PRO A 662 -26.18 18.77 -38.37
C PRO A 662 -26.67 18.06 -37.11
N ALA A 663 -27.16 16.82 -37.22
CA ALA A 663 -27.64 16.05 -36.08
C ALA A 663 -26.47 15.61 -35.19
N GLY A 664 -25.38 15.13 -35.79
CA GLY A 664 -24.13 14.85 -35.08
C GLY A 664 -23.57 16.08 -34.36
N ILE A 665 -23.54 17.24 -35.03
CA ILE A 665 -23.13 18.51 -34.39
C ILE A 665 -24.05 18.87 -33.22
N LYS A 666 -25.37 18.74 -33.37
CA LYS A 666 -26.35 19.02 -32.31
C LYS A 666 -26.13 18.11 -31.10
N PHE A 667 -25.84 16.83 -31.32
CA PHE A 667 -25.58 15.86 -30.27
C PHE A 667 -24.40 16.29 -29.36
N TYR A 668 -23.22 16.58 -29.92
CA TYR A 668 -22.09 17.04 -29.09
C TYR A 668 -22.31 18.42 -28.48
N ASN A 669 -23.04 19.31 -29.15
CA ASN A 669 -23.45 20.58 -28.53
C ASN A 669 -24.26 20.32 -27.27
N ASN A 670 -25.23 19.41 -27.32
CA ASN A 670 -26.04 19.07 -26.15
C ASN A 670 -25.17 18.47 -25.03
N ILE A 671 -24.23 17.58 -25.33
CA ILE A 671 -23.29 17.05 -24.31
C ILE A 671 -22.50 18.20 -23.68
N ILE A 672 -21.85 19.05 -24.48
CA ILE A 672 -21.02 20.15 -24.00
C ILE A 672 -21.83 21.13 -23.15
N ASP A 673 -23.02 21.50 -23.61
CA ASP A 673 -23.89 22.44 -22.89
C ASP A 673 -24.35 21.85 -21.56
N ASN A 674 -24.76 20.58 -21.52
CA ASN A 674 -25.18 19.93 -20.28
C ASN A 674 -24.03 19.72 -19.30
N LEU A 675 -22.83 19.37 -19.76
CA LEU A 675 -21.63 19.31 -18.91
C LEU A 675 -21.37 20.67 -18.25
N LEU A 676 -21.39 21.74 -19.04
CA LEU A 676 -21.16 23.10 -18.53
C LEU A 676 -22.26 23.56 -17.57
N LEU A 677 -23.52 23.18 -17.81
CA LEU A 677 -24.63 23.45 -16.89
C LEU A 677 -24.40 22.80 -15.51
N LYS A 678 -23.79 21.61 -15.48
CA LYS A 678 -23.38 20.92 -14.23
C LYS A 678 -22.01 21.35 -13.70
N GLY A 679 -21.38 22.36 -14.30
CA GLY A 679 -20.05 22.84 -13.89
C GLY A 679 -18.88 21.90 -14.21
N ILE A 680 -19.09 20.94 -15.12
CA ILE A 680 -18.09 19.96 -15.57
C ILE A 680 -17.42 20.50 -16.83
N THR A 681 -16.08 20.57 -16.82
CA THR A 681 -15.31 21.10 -17.95
C THR A 681 -15.16 20.05 -19.06
N PRO A 682 -15.55 20.34 -20.32
CA PRO A 682 -15.33 19.43 -21.45
C PRO A 682 -13.84 19.36 -21.81
N PHE A 683 -13.28 18.15 -21.86
CA PHE A 683 -11.96 17.85 -22.39
C PHE A 683 -12.14 17.00 -23.65
N VAL A 684 -12.00 17.59 -24.82
CA VAL A 684 -12.39 16.91 -26.07
C VAL A 684 -11.21 16.29 -26.77
N THR A 685 -11.35 15.01 -27.14
CA THR A 685 -10.45 14.31 -28.06
C THR A 685 -11.02 14.37 -29.47
N ILE A 686 -10.29 14.92 -30.45
CA ILE A 686 -10.79 15.07 -31.82
C ILE A 686 -10.82 13.72 -32.52
N HIS A 687 -9.75 12.94 -32.44
CA HIS A 687 -9.69 11.62 -33.07
C HIS A 687 -9.28 10.53 -32.08
N HIS A 688 -10.13 9.50 -31.96
CA HIS A 688 -9.95 8.35 -31.08
C HIS A 688 -10.08 7.03 -31.86
N ASN A 689 -9.25 6.89 -32.89
CA ASN A 689 -9.15 5.69 -33.75
C ASN A 689 -10.39 5.38 -34.60
N ASP A 690 -11.43 6.22 -34.58
CA ASP A 690 -12.59 6.14 -35.45
C ASP A 690 -12.50 7.17 -36.60
N TYR A 691 -12.71 6.70 -37.83
CA TYR A 691 -12.78 7.53 -39.03
C TYR A 691 -13.74 6.91 -40.05
N PRO A 692 -14.34 7.71 -40.96
CA PRO A 692 -15.21 7.19 -42.01
C PRO A 692 -14.52 6.10 -42.82
N GLN A 693 -15.19 4.95 -43.00
CA GLN A 693 -14.67 3.81 -43.75
C GLN A 693 -14.24 4.19 -45.17
N GLU A 694 -14.92 5.15 -45.79
CA GLU A 694 -14.59 5.66 -47.13
C GLU A 694 -13.12 6.14 -47.24
N LEU A 695 -12.56 6.71 -46.16
CA LEU A 695 -11.17 7.18 -46.16
C LEU A 695 -10.16 6.02 -46.21
N GLU A 696 -10.52 4.86 -45.65
CA GLU A 696 -9.73 3.63 -45.79
C GLU A 696 -9.78 3.15 -47.24
N GLU A 697 -10.97 3.02 -47.81
CA GLU A 697 -11.19 2.45 -49.15
C GLU A 697 -10.57 3.29 -50.27
N ARG A 698 -10.60 4.61 -50.11
CA ARG A 698 -10.17 5.54 -51.16
C ARG A 698 -8.68 5.89 -51.10
N TYR A 699 -8.13 6.02 -49.88
CA TYR A 699 -6.80 6.55 -49.67
C TYR A 699 -5.88 5.62 -48.87
N GLY A 700 -6.38 4.52 -48.30
CA GLY A 700 -5.63 3.72 -47.32
C GLY A 700 -5.43 4.44 -45.99
N ALA A 701 -6.33 5.38 -45.68
CA ALA A 701 -6.33 6.20 -44.47
C ALA A 701 -4.92 6.68 -44.06
N TRP A 702 -4.48 6.38 -42.84
CA TRP A 702 -3.28 6.98 -42.23
C TRP A 702 -1.96 6.62 -42.92
N LEU A 703 -1.95 5.67 -43.87
CA LEU A 703 -0.80 5.44 -44.75
C LEU A 703 -0.61 6.58 -45.77
N SER A 704 -1.67 7.29 -46.09
CA SER A 704 -1.68 8.34 -47.08
C SER A 704 -1.52 9.73 -46.46
N PRO A 705 -0.67 10.61 -47.05
CA PRO A 705 -0.55 11.99 -46.61
C PRO A 705 -1.84 12.80 -46.81
N PHE A 706 -2.80 12.32 -47.63
CA PHE A 706 -4.11 12.96 -47.79
C PHE A 706 -4.91 13.01 -46.48
N MET A 707 -4.71 12.05 -45.56
CA MET A 707 -5.36 12.08 -44.24
C MET A 707 -4.97 13.29 -43.41
N GLN A 708 -3.83 13.91 -43.68
CA GLN A 708 -3.42 15.12 -42.97
C GLN A 708 -4.42 16.26 -43.23
N GLU A 709 -4.86 16.42 -44.48
CA GLU A 709 -5.80 17.48 -44.87
C GLU A 709 -7.22 17.16 -44.42
N GLU A 710 -7.65 15.90 -44.54
CA GLU A 710 -8.96 15.44 -44.06
C GLU A 710 -9.08 15.63 -42.53
N PHE A 711 -8.05 15.25 -41.77
CA PHE A 711 -8.02 15.45 -40.32
C PHE A 711 -8.04 16.93 -39.95
N VAL A 712 -7.29 17.77 -40.69
CA VAL A 712 -7.28 19.22 -40.49
C VAL A 712 -8.67 19.83 -40.72
N HIS A 713 -9.38 19.37 -41.75
CA HIS A 713 -10.73 19.82 -42.03
C HIS A 713 -11.70 19.42 -40.90
N PHE A 714 -11.59 18.18 -40.41
CA PHE A 714 -12.37 17.71 -39.28
C PHE A 714 -12.08 18.47 -37.97
N ALA A 715 -10.80 18.69 -37.65
CA ALA A 715 -10.37 19.46 -36.50
C ALA A 715 -10.87 20.91 -36.58
N SER A 716 -10.73 21.57 -37.75
CA SER A 716 -11.26 22.91 -37.98
C SER A 716 -12.78 22.99 -37.77
N THR A 717 -13.50 21.96 -38.23
CA THR A 717 -14.95 21.84 -38.02
C THR A 717 -15.28 21.74 -36.53
N CYS A 718 -14.54 20.94 -35.77
CA CYS A 718 -14.70 20.83 -34.32
C CYS A 718 -14.41 22.18 -33.61
N PHE A 719 -13.33 22.86 -33.97
CA PHE A 719 -12.99 24.16 -33.37
C PHE A 719 -14.06 25.22 -33.64
N LYS A 720 -14.60 25.27 -34.86
CA LYS A 720 -15.65 26.21 -35.25
C LYS A 720 -16.94 25.99 -34.48
N ASN A 721 -17.37 24.74 -34.32
CA ASN A 721 -18.68 24.43 -33.74
C ASN A 721 -18.66 24.35 -32.20
N PHE A 722 -17.53 23.94 -31.60
CA PHE A 722 -17.47 23.62 -30.16
C PHE A 722 -16.46 24.47 -29.37
N GLY A 723 -15.49 25.08 -30.05
CA GLY A 723 -14.34 25.71 -29.40
C GLY A 723 -14.64 26.98 -28.60
N ASN A 724 -15.81 27.59 -28.78
CA ASN A 724 -16.27 28.67 -27.89
C ASN A 724 -16.39 28.20 -26.42
N ARG A 725 -16.74 26.92 -26.21
CA ARG A 725 -17.01 26.28 -24.91
C ARG A 725 -15.91 25.31 -24.46
N VAL A 726 -15.28 24.60 -25.39
CA VAL A 726 -14.22 23.63 -25.09
C VAL A 726 -12.87 24.33 -24.85
N LYS A 727 -12.21 24.05 -23.71
CA LYS A 727 -10.93 24.67 -23.33
C LYS A 727 -9.73 23.72 -23.35
N TYR A 728 -9.95 22.42 -23.47
CA TYR A 728 -8.90 21.42 -23.57
C TYR A 728 -9.14 20.52 -24.77
N TRP A 729 -8.20 20.52 -25.70
CA TRP A 729 -8.23 19.74 -26.94
C TRP A 729 -7.09 18.73 -26.98
N ALA A 730 -7.41 17.44 -27.06
CA ALA A 730 -6.50 16.40 -27.50
C ALA A 730 -6.74 16.12 -28.98
N THR A 731 -5.74 16.28 -29.85
CA THR A 731 -5.97 16.07 -31.29
C THR A 731 -6.15 14.59 -31.63
N ILE A 732 -5.21 13.75 -31.22
CA ILE A 732 -5.14 12.33 -31.57
C ILE A 732 -4.82 11.55 -30.29
N ASN A 733 -5.60 10.50 -30.02
CA ASN A 733 -5.37 9.57 -28.92
C ASN A 733 -4.46 8.41 -29.34
N GLU A 734 -3.38 8.20 -28.60
CA GLU A 734 -2.49 7.03 -28.70
C GLU A 734 -2.09 6.60 -30.12
N PRO A 735 -1.55 7.52 -30.97
CA PRO A 735 -1.17 7.16 -32.34
C PRO A 735 -0.11 6.05 -32.38
N ASN A 736 0.74 5.96 -31.35
CA ASN A 736 1.72 4.88 -31.21
C ASN A 736 1.04 3.52 -30.98
N LEU A 737 0.04 3.44 -30.10
CA LEU A 737 -0.71 2.20 -29.86
C LEU A 737 -1.53 1.81 -31.10
N PHE A 738 -2.22 2.77 -31.72
CA PHE A 738 -2.98 2.53 -32.94
C PHE A 738 -2.07 1.97 -34.05
N SER A 739 -0.91 2.59 -34.29
CA SER A 739 0.04 2.10 -35.31
C SER A 739 0.54 0.69 -35.04
N GLU A 740 0.78 0.33 -33.76
CA GLU A 740 1.20 -1.00 -33.35
C GLU A 740 0.08 -2.03 -33.56
N LEU A 741 -1.12 -1.76 -33.07
CA LEU A 741 -2.22 -2.72 -33.12
C LEU A 741 -2.79 -2.88 -34.53
N ALA A 742 -2.87 -1.80 -35.31
CA ALA A 742 -3.49 -1.80 -36.63
C ALA A 742 -2.53 -2.21 -37.76
N TYR A 743 -1.28 -1.70 -37.74
CA TYR A 743 -0.32 -1.81 -38.85
C TYR A 743 0.88 -2.72 -38.56
N MET A 744 1.11 -3.13 -37.30
CA MET A 744 2.17 -4.08 -36.94
C MET A 744 1.59 -5.46 -36.61
N LYS A 745 0.60 -5.54 -35.70
CA LYS A 745 0.00 -6.79 -35.22
C LYS A 745 -1.27 -7.20 -35.98
N GLY A 746 -2.00 -6.25 -36.57
CA GLY A 746 -3.26 -6.51 -37.26
C GLY A 746 -4.39 -6.97 -36.34
N ILE A 747 -4.44 -6.44 -35.11
CA ILE A 747 -5.49 -6.70 -34.12
C ILE A 747 -6.55 -5.60 -34.14
N PHE A 748 -6.19 -4.40 -34.65
CA PHE A 748 -7.12 -3.29 -34.88
C PHE A 748 -7.39 -3.13 -36.38
N PRO A 749 -8.52 -2.51 -36.78
CA PRO A 749 -8.71 -2.08 -38.17
C PRO A 749 -7.58 -1.14 -38.61
N PRO A 750 -7.10 -1.25 -39.87
CA PRO A 750 -7.65 -2.04 -40.97
C PRO A 750 -7.10 -3.47 -41.09
N VAL A 751 -6.44 -4.03 -40.06
CA VAL A 751 -5.83 -5.38 -40.11
C VAL A 751 -4.73 -5.46 -41.17
N HIS A 752 -3.83 -4.48 -41.17
CA HIS A 752 -2.67 -4.44 -42.07
C HIS A 752 -1.44 -4.94 -41.30
N CYS A 753 -0.84 -6.05 -41.72
CA CYS A 753 0.34 -6.58 -41.06
C CYS A 753 1.08 -7.60 -41.94
N SER A 754 2.32 -7.91 -41.57
CA SER A 754 3.11 -8.96 -42.22
C SER A 754 3.80 -9.86 -41.18
N PRO A 755 4.10 -11.13 -41.52
CA PRO A 755 4.94 -11.97 -40.66
C PRO A 755 6.28 -11.30 -40.32
N PRO A 756 6.85 -11.55 -39.13
CA PRO A 756 6.39 -12.49 -38.10
C PRO A 756 5.33 -11.94 -37.14
N PHE A 757 4.99 -10.65 -37.22
CA PHE A 757 4.17 -9.96 -36.20
C PHE A 757 2.68 -10.32 -36.24
N GLY A 758 2.14 -10.55 -37.44
CA GLY A 758 0.75 -10.95 -37.62
C GLY A 758 0.52 -11.70 -38.92
N LYS A 759 -0.69 -12.23 -39.11
CA LYS A 759 -1.07 -13.09 -40.24
C LYS A 759 -2.11 -12.40 -41.13
N CYS A 760 -1.85 -11.16 -41.53
CA CYS A 760 -2.73 -10.41 -42.42
C CYS A 760 -2.46 -10.76 -43.89
N SER A 761 -3.44 -10.50 -44.73
CA SER A 761 -3.35 -10.71 -46.19
C SER A 761 -2.49 -9.66 -46.89
N CYS A 762 -2.27 -8.49 -46.28
CA CYS A 762 -1.48 -7.39 -46.80
C CYS A 762 -0.92 -6.52 -45.67
N GLY A 763 0.06 -5.68 -46.00
CA GLY A 763 0.72 -4.76 -45.08
C GLY A 763 2.24 -4.99 -44.98
N ASN A 764 2.92 -4.07 -44.30
CA ASN A 764 4.36 -4.13 -44.05
C ASN A 764 4.68 -3.60 -42.64
N SER A 765 4.72 -4.52 -41.68
CA SER A 765 4.90 -4.23 -40.26
C SER A 765 6.23 -3.56 -39.89
N ASP A 766 7.24 -3.56 -40.78
CA ASP A 766 8.53 -2.89 -40.53
C ASP A 766 8.53 -1.40 -40.95
N ILE A 767 7.56 -0.95 -41.75
CA ILE A 767 7.57 0.38 -42.38
C ILE A 767 6.25 1.13 -42.15
N GLU A 768 5.12 0.48 -42.37
CA GLU A 768 3.80 1.11 -42.31
C GLU A 768 3.48 1.77 -40.96
N PRO A 769 3.81 1.17 -39.80
CA PRO A 769 3.62 1.86 -38.51
C PRO A 769 4.38 3.18 -38.41
N LEU A 770 5.58 3.28 -39.02
CA LEU A 770 6.37 4.53 -39.03
C LEU A 770 5.70 5.60 -39.90
N LEU A 771 5.10 5.20 -41.03
CA LEU A 771 4.39 6.12 -41.93
C LEU A 771 3.10 6.65 -41.29
N VAL A 772 2.36 5.79 -40.62
CA VAL A 772 1.14 6.16 -39.88
C VAL A 772 1.45 7.19 -38.81
N VAL A 773 2.43 6.91 -37.93
CA VAL A 773 2.84 7.86 -36.88
C VAL A 773 3.38 9.16 -37.49
N HIS A 774 4.10 9.09 -38.62
CA HIS A 774 4.59 10.28 -39.32
C HIS A 774 3.46 11.18 -39.82
N ASN A 775 2.46 10.60 -40.48
CA ASN A 775 1.29 11.33 -40.96
C ASN A 775 0.45 11.88 -39.80
N SER A 776 0.29 11.12 -38.70
CA SER A 776 -0.42 11.59 -37.50
C SER A 776 0.29 12.78 -36.84
N ILE A 777 1.62 12.79 -36.76
CA ILE A 777 2.40 13.92 -36.23
C ILE A 777 2.21 15.17 -37.09
N LEU A 778 2.27 15.03 -38.43
CA LEU A 778 2.06 16.15 -39.35
C LEU A 778 0.63 16.67 -39.29
N ALA A 779 -0.36 15.78 -39.26
CA ALA A 779 -1.77 16.14 -39.13
C ALA A 779 -2.06 16.91 -37.83
N HIS A 780 -1.49 16.46 -36.71
CA HIS A 780 -1.54 17.17 -35.45
C HIS A 780 -0.92 18.57 -35.54
N ALA A 781 0.29 18.69 -36.07
CA ALA A 781 0.99 19.97 -36.14
C ALA A 781 0.24 20.98 -37.04
N LYS A 782 -0.34 20.52 -38.15
CA LYS A 782 -1.22 21.34 -39.01
C LYS A 782 -2.50 21.77 -38.29
N ALA A 783 -3.15 20.87 -37.56
CA ALA A 783 -4.35 21.19 -36.79
C ALA A 783 -4.07 22.21 -35.67
N VAL A 784 -2.94 22.06 -34.96
CA VAL A 784 -2.48 23.01 -33.93
C VAL A 784 -2.18 24.38 -34.54
N LYS A 785 -1.52 24.42 -35.71
CA LYS A 785 -1.27 25.67 -36.42
C LYS A 785 -2.59 26.40 -36.73
N ILE A 786 -3.58 25.70 -37.27
CA ILE A 786 -4.90 26.30 -37.56
C ILE A 786 -5.60 26.75 -36.28
N TYR A 787 -5.53 25.95 -35.20
CA TYR A 787 -6.08 26.35 -33.90
C TYR A 787 -5.45 27.65 -33.41
N ARG A 788 -4.12 27.73 -33.41
CA ARG A 788 -3.35 28.92 -32.97
C ARG A 788 -3.65 30.15 -33.82
N ASP A 789 -3.63 29.98 -35.14
CA ASP A 789 -3.75 31.09 -36.09
C ASP A 789 -5.18 31.66 -36.16
N GLN A 790 -6.21 30.83 -36.00
CA GLN A 790 -7.61 31.22 -36.26
C GLN A 790 -8.51 31.21 -35.03
N PHE A 791 -8.22 30.41 -34.01
CA PHE A 791 -9.19 30.11 -32.94
C PHE A 791 -8.68 30.44 -31.53
N GLN A 792 -7.40 30.20 -31.23
CA GLN A 792 -6.89 30.22 -29.86
C GLN A 792 -6.95 31.61 -29.21
N VAL A 793 -6.77 32.67 -30.00
CA VAL A 793 -6.84 34.05 -29.50
C VAL A 793 -8.23 34.35 -28.91
N GLU A 794 -9.30 33.93 -29.59
CA GLU A 794 -10.67 34.14 -29.15
C GLU A 794 -11.12 33.08 -28.13
N GLN A 795 -10.81 31.81 -28.40
CA GLN A 795 -11.31 30.68 -27.64
C GLN A 795 -10.52 30.41 -26.35
N ARG A 796 -9.24 30.82 -26.30
CA ARG A 796 -8.35 30.71 -25.12
C ARG A 796 -8.24 29.28 -24.54
N GLY A 797 -8.27 28.26 -25.39
CA GLY A 797 -8.06 26.86 -24.99
C GLY A 797 -6.61 26.41 -25.13
N MET A 798 -6.30 25.24 -24.56
CA MET A 798 -5.03 24.53 -24.71
C MET A 798 -5.20 23.34 -25.66
N ILE A 799 -4.18 23.05 -26.45
CA ILE A 799 -4.17 21.92 -27.38
C ILE A 799 -2.93 21.04 -27.22
N GLY A 800 -3.08 19.72 -27.31
CA GLY A 800 -2.01 18.74 -27.16
C GLY A 800 -2.29 17.41 -27.86
N MET A 801 -1.35 16.48 -27.75
CA MET A 801 -1.47 15.09 -28.21
C MET A 801 -1.41 14.13 -27.02
N VAL A 802 -2.09 13.00 -27.11
CA VAL A 802 -2.12 11.97 -26.07
C VAL A 802 -1.34 10.75 -26.53
N ALA A 803 -0.33 10.32 -25.76
CA ALA A 803 0.48 9.13 -26.05
C ALA A 803 0.15 7.96 -25.11
N SER A 804 0.20 6.74 -25.65
CA SER A 804 0.21 5.54 -24.81
C SER A 804 1.58 5.40 -24.18
N ALA A 805 1.66 5.45 -22.85
CA ALA A 805 2.90 5.63 -22.12
C ALA A 805 3.12 4.48 -21.12
N TYR A 806 3.74 3.39 -21.58
CA TYR A 806 4.27 2.36 -20.68
C TYR A 806 5.55 2.85 -20.00
N MET A 807 5.76 2.39 -18.76
CA MET A 807 7.08 2.47 -18.14
C MET A 807 7.84 1.16 -18.39
N TYR A 808 9.14 1.24 -18.64
CA TYR A 808 9.98 0.06 -18.87
C TYR A 808 11.10 -0.07 -17.84
N LYS A 809 11.27 -1.27 -17.28
CA LYS A 809 12.37 -1.62 -16.38
C LYS A 809 13.31 -2.59 -17.06
N PRO A 810 14.64 -2.45 -16.91
CA PRO A 810 15.57 -3.39 -17.52
C PRO A 810 15.36 -4.80 -16.95
N MET A 811 15.38 -5.81 -17.82
CA MET A 811 15.14 -7.21 -17.44
C MET A 811 16.28 -7.77 -16.58
N THR A 812 17.50 -7.30 -16.84
CA THR A 812 18.70 -7.57 -16.05
C THR A 812 19.39 -6.27 -15.63
N ASP A 813 20.36 -6.35 -14.71
CA ASP A 813 21.17 -5.19 -14.31
C ASP A 813 22.27 -4.85 -15.35
N ASP A 814 22.29 -5.53 -16.49
CA ASP A 814 23.25 -5.31 -17.57
C ASP A 814 23.03 -3.95 -18.25
N GLU A 815 24.12 -3.30 -18.64
CA GLU A 815 24.08 -1.99 -19.29
C GLU A 815 23.34 -2.01 -20.64
N VAL A 816 23.29 -3.16 -21.32
CA VAL A 816 22.54 -3.32 -22.56
C VAL A 816 21.04 -3.24 -22.31
N ASP A 817 20.54 -3.88 -21.26
CA ASP A 817 19.12 -3.86 -20.89
C ASP A 817 18.68 -2.49 -20.35
N LYS A 818 19.56 -1.78 -19.63
CA LYS A 818 19.31 -0.39 -19.20
C LYS A 818 19.18 0.56 -20.39
N LYS A 819 20.05 0.41 -21.40
CA LYS A 819 19.96 1.17 -22.65
C LYS A 819 18.69 0.82 -23.43
N ALA A 820 18.33 -0.46 -23.47
CA ALA A 820 17.08 -0.94 -24.03
C ALA A 820 15.85 -0.29 -23.36
N ALA A 821 15.82 -0.19 -22.02
CA ALA A 821 14.75 0.49 -21.29
C ALA A 821 14.63 1.97 -21.64
N THR A 822 15.76 2.66 -21.82
CA THR A 822 15.76 4.06 -22.26
C THR A 822 15.26 4.19 -23.70
N ARG A 823 15.69 3.29 -24.59
CA ARG A 823 15.28 3.24 -26.00
C ARG A 823 13.78 3.00 -26.18
N ALA A 824 13.16 2.24 -25.28
CA ALA A 824 11.72 1.94 -25.29
C ALA A 824 10.83 3.18 -24.98
N LEU A 825 11.37 4.22 -24.33
CA LEU A 825 10.60 5.34 -23.79
C LEU A 825 10.50 6.56 -24.74
N THR A 826 10.98 6.48 -25.98
CA THR A 826 10.97 7.61 -26.93
C THR A 826 9.60 7.76 -27.58
N LEU A 827 8.81 8.76 -27.15
CA LEU A 827 7.38 8.88 -27.50
C LEU A 827 7.02 10.16 -28.25
N LEU A 828 7.41 11.34 -27.76
CA LEU A 828 6.89 12.65 -28.23
C LEU A 828 7.98 13.61 -28.72
N ASP A 829 9.20 13.11 -28.90
CA ASP A 829 10.38 13.87 -29.33
C ASP A 829 10.16 14.79 -30.54
N PRO A 830 9.49 14.37 -31.64
CA PRO A 830 9.25 15.27 -32.77
C PRO A 830 8.51 16.55 -32.38
N LEU A 831 7.51 16.46 -31.50
CA LEU A 831 6.67 17.60 -31.12
C LEU A 831 7.40 18.62 -30.24
N VAL A 832 8.45 18.19 -29.53
CA VAL A 832 9.24 19.06 -28.62
C VAL A 832 10.55 19.51 -29.29
N HIS A 833 11.23 18.62 -30.00
CA HIS A 833 12.56 18.86 -30.56
C HIS A 833 12.56 19.15 -32.06
N GLY A 834 11.48 18.83 -32.78
CA GLY A 834 11.30 19.09 -34.21
C GLY A 834 11.80 17.99 -35.14
N ASP A 835 12.31 16.86 -34.63
CA ASP A 835 12.70 15.69 -35.43
C ASP A 835 12.58 14.42 -34.58
N TYR A 836 12.65 13.25 -35.22
CA TYR A 836 12.70 11.98 -34.49
C TYR A 836 13.97 11.85 -33.63
N PRO A 837 13.90 11.06 -32.54
CA PRO A 837 15.06 10.77 -31.70
C PRO A 837 16.22 10.20 -32.51
N ILE A 838 17.45 10.55 -32.13
CA ILE A 838 18.66 10.09 -32.83
C ILE A 838 18.80 8.57 -32.78
N GLU A 839 18.34 7.96 -31.69
CA GLU A 839 18.34 6.53 -31.48
C GLU A 839 17.45 5.83 -32.51
N MET A 840 16.23 6.34 -32.76
CA MET A 840 15.35 5.78 -33.81
C MET A 840 16.02 5.87 -35.19
N ARG A 841 16.66 7.01 -35.49
CA ARG A 841 17.33 7.20 -36.78
C ARG A 841 18.49 6.23 -36.98
N GLN A 842 19.23 5.92 -35.91
CA GLN A 842 20.34 4.98 -35.92
C GLN A 842 19.89 3.57 -36.36
N TYR A 843 18.72 3.11 -35.90
CA TYR A 843 18.25 1.75 -36.16
C TYR A 843 17.45 1.62 -37.47
N HIS A 844 16.61 2.60 -37.77
CA HIS A 844 15.75 2.56 -38.95
C HIS A 844 16.41 3.08 -40.23
N GLY A 845 17.45 3.90 -40.10
CA GLY A 845 18.16 4.47 -41.23
C GLY A 845 17.24 5.22 -42.21
N ARG A 846 17.19 4.73 -43.46
CA ARG A 846 16.37 5.31 -44.53
C ARG A 846 14.88 4.92 -44.47
N LYS A 847 14.52 3.90 -43.69
CA LYS A 847 13.11 3.46 -43.54
C LYS A 847 12.29 4.42 -42.69
N LEU A 848 12.92 5.13 -41.75
CA LEU A 848 12.26 6.17 -40.96
C LEU A 848 12.08 7.42 -41.84
N PRO A 849 10.85 7.94 -41.99
CA PRO A 849 10.59 9.15 -42.75
C PRO A 849 11.40 10.35 -42.25
N ARG A 850 11.60 11.34 -43.12
CA ARG A 850 12.31 12.58 -42.80
C ARG A 850 11.35 13.75 -42.94
N PHE A 851 11.32 14.60 -41.92
CA PHE A 851 10.70 15.90 -42.02
C PHE A 851 11.60 16.82 -42.87
N SER A 852 11.00 17.51 -43.82
CA SER A 852 11.58 18.69 -44.49
C SER A 852 11.80 19.82 -43.47
N ASP A 853 12.63 20.80 -43.81
CA ASP A 853 12.93 21.91 -42.88
C ASP A 853 11.66 22.71 -42.51
N GLU A 854 10.70 22.82 -43.43
CA GLU A 854 9.39 23.44 -43.20
C GLU A 854 8.55 22.62 -42.21
N GLU A 855 8.52 21.29 -42.36
CA GLU A 855 7.80 20.40 -41.43
C GLU A 855 8.43 20.41 -40.04
N LYS A 856 9.77 20.45 -39.94
CA LYS A 856 10.47 20.55 -38.64
C LYS A 856 10.06 21.81 -37.90
N LEU A 857 9.95 22.94 -38.61
CA LEU A 857 9.49 24.21 -38.03
C LEU A 857 8.01 24.16 -37.63
N LEU A 858 7.17 23.49 -38.42
CA LEU A 858 5.74 23.32 -38.13
C LEU A 858 5.51 22.46 -36.88
N ILE A 859 6.26 21.36 -36.73
CA ILE A 859 6.05 20.37 -35.68
C ILE A 859 6.66 20.82 -34.35
N LYS A 860 7.80 21.50 -34.37
CA LYS A 860 8.49 21.92 -33.14
C LYS A 860 7.61 22.85 -32.31
N ASN A 861 7.42 22.50 -31.03
CA ASN A 861 6.56 23.21 -30.07
C ASN A 861 5.08 23.26 -30.49
N SER A 862 4.59 22.26 -31.23
CA SER A 862 3.17 22.15 -31.64
C SER A 862 2.24 21.64 -30.52
N MET A 863 2.57 21.85 -29.24
CA MET A 863 1.70 21.47 -28.13
C MET A 863 1.76 22.47 -26.97
N ASP A 864 0.66 22.61 -26.25
CA ASP A 864 0.55 23.39 -25.02
C ASP A 864 0.62 22.51 -23.75
N PHE A 865 0.35 21.20 -23.89
CA PHE A 865 0.46 20.18 -22.84
C PHE A 865 0.78 18.80 -23.43
N ILE A 866 1.24 17.90 -22.57
CA ILE A 866 1.45 16.48 -22.87
C ILE A 866 0.32 15.67 -22.22
N GLY A 867 -0.44 14.92 -23.02
CA GLY A 867 -1.37 13.93 -22.52
C GLY A 867 -0.72 12.54 -22.46
N ILE A 868 -0.91 11.81 -21.36
CA ILE A 868 -0.45 10.42 -21.26
C ILE A 868 -1.54 9.47 -20.78
N ASN A 869 -1.59 8.32 -21.43
CA ASN A 869 -2.39 7.18 -20.99
C ASN A 869 -1.43 6.15 -20.40
N HIS A 870 -1.51 5.91 -19.09
CA HIS A 870 -0.58 5.02 -18.38
C HIS A 870 -1.32 3.95 -17.62
N TYR A 871 -1.09 2.69 -17.99
CA TYR A 871 -1.76 1.54 -17.42
C TYR A 871 -0.79 0.61 -16.66
N SER A 872 0.44 0.42 -17.16
CA SER A 872 1.32 -0.65 -16.69
C SER A 872 2.80 -0.33 -16.84
N THR A 873 3.64 -1.17 -16.22
CA THR A 873 5.10 -1.22 -16.40
C THR A 873 5.50 -2.61 -16.89
N LEU A 874 6.47 -2.72 -17.79
CA LEU A 874 7.00 -3.99 -18.30
C LEU A 874 8.52 -4.10 -18.12
N PHE A 875 9.03 -5.33 -18.06
CA PHE A 875 10.46 -5.58 -18.21
C PHE A 875 10.87 -5.49 -19.68
N VAL A 876 12.13 -5.15 -19.93
CA VAL A 876 12.69 -5.05 -21.27
C VAL A 876 14.10 -5.61 -21.37
N LYS A 877 14.38 -6.37 -22.43
CA LYS A 877 15.68 -6.96 -22.73
C LYS A 877 16.20 -6.47 -24.08
N ASP A 878 17.50 -6.23 -24.18
CA ASP A 878 18.16 -5.85 -25.42
C ASP A 878 18.37 -7.07 -26.33
N CYS A 879 17.75 -7.06 -27.52
CA CYS A 879 17.87 -8.13 -28.51
C CYS A 879 18.95 -7.87 -29.57
N LEU A 880 19.63 -6.71 -29.54
CA LEU A 880 20.75 -6.43 -30.43
C LEU A 880 22.00 -7.19 -30.02
N HIS A 881 22.28 -7.21 -28.72
CA HIS A 881 23.51 -7.76 -28.16
C HIS A 881 23.26 -9.02 -27.33
N SER A 882 21.99 -9.40 -27.13
CA SER A 882 21.61 -10.60 -26.38
C SER A 882 20.74 -11.51 -27.22
N ASN A 883 20.79 -12.81 -26.94
CA ASN A 883 19.90 -13.77 -27.58
C ASN A 883 18.48 -13.62 -27.01
N CYS A 884 17.53 -13.28 -27.87
CA CYS A 884 16.10 -13.26 -27.58
C CYS A 884 15.48 -14.47 -28.27
N THR A 885 15.30 -15.56 -27.51
CA THR A 885 14.56 -16.74 -27.97
C THR A 885 13.28 -16.83 -27.17
N CYS A 886 12.12 -16.78 -27.85
CA CYS A 886 10.84 -17.08 -27.21
C CYS A 886 10.86 -18.52 -26.73
N MET A 887 10.97 -18.73 -25.41
CA MET A 887 11.08 -20.07 -24.83
C MET A 887 9.73 -20.76 -24.56
N HIS A 888 8.59 -20.10 -24.81
CA HIS A 888 7.28 -20.71 -24.56
C HIS A 888 6.24 -20.29 -25.61
N GLU A 889 5.75 -21.26 -26.39
CA GLU A 889 4.64 -21.10 -27.35
C GLU A 889 3.31 -20.67 -26.70
N ASN A 890 3.21 -20.70 -25.37
CA ASN A 890 2.00 -20.40 -24.60
C ASN A 890 2.04 -19.09 -23.79
N ASN A 891 3.09 -18.25 -23.93
CA ASN A 891 3.10 -16.93 -23.29
C ASN A 891 2.57 -15.87 -24.28
N PRO A 892 1.37 -15.29 -24.06
CA PRO A 892 0.78 -14.30 -24.97
C PRO A 892 1.58 -12.99 -25.09
N THR A 893 2.63 -12.81 -24.27
CA THR A 893 3.51 -11.63 -24.33
C THR A 893 4.77 -11.82 -25.19
N CYS A 894 5.15 -13.05 -25.55
CA CYS A 894 6.30 -13.29 -26.43
C CYS A 894 5.84 -13.27 -27.89
N SER A 895 6.19 -12.20 -28.62
CA SER A 895 5.80 -12.06 -30.03
C SER A 895 6.95 -12.52 -30.91
N HIS A 896 6.72 -13.39 -31.89
CA HIS A 896 7.75 -13.67 -32.90
C HIS A 896 8.16 -12.34 -33.59
N GLY A 897 9.45 -11.99 -33.60
CA GLY A 897 9.95 -10.75 -34.23
C GLY A 897 10.56 -9.69 -33.30
N GLU A 898 10.93 -10.02 -32.06
CA GLU A 898 11.52 -9.06 -31.10
C GLU A 898 12.92 -8.53 -31.48
N ASN A 899 13.62 -9.20 -32.40
CA ASN A 899 14.88 -8.70 -32.97
C ASN A 899 14.64 -7.86 -34.24
N HIS A 900 13.76 -6.87 -34.17
CA HIS A 900 13.43 -5.99 -35.29
C HIS A 900 13.58 -4.52 -34.92
N ALA A 901 14.00 -3.71 -35.88
CA ALA A 901 14.21 -2.27 -35.69
C ALA A 901 12.92 -1.55 -35.26
N ILE A 902 11.74 -1.99 -35.71
CA ILE A 902 10.45 -1.38 -35.37
C ILE A 902 10.08 -1.45 -33.89
N LEU A 903 10.51 -2.50 -33.21
CA LEU A 903 10.40 -2.63 -31.76
C LEU A 903 11.63 -2.08 -31.03
N GLY A 904 12.54 -1.42 -31.74
CA GLY A 904 13.83 -0.99 -31.20
C GLY A 904 14.74 -2.16 -30.81
N PHE A 905 14.55 -3.35 -31.37
CA PHE A 905 15.27 -4.57 -30.98
C PHE A 905 15.14 -4.87 -29.48
N LEU A 906 13.90 -4.90 -29.00
CA LEU A 906 13.55 -5.08 -27.60
C LEU A 906 12.62 -6.28 -27.45
N LEU A 907 12.86 -7.07 -26.41
CA LEU A 907 11.88 -8.02 -25.88
C LEU A 907 11.23 -7.39 -24.65
N THR A 908 9.91 -7.21 -24.68
CA THR A 908 9.14 -6.74 -23.52
C THR A 908 8.42 -7.90 -22.85
N SER A 909 8.44 -7.96 -21.53
CA SER A 909 7.81 -9.06 -20.79
C SER A 909 7.21 -8.58 -19.47
N GLY A 910 6.10 -9.18 -19.07
CA GLY A 910 5.56 -9.03 -17.72
C GLY A 910 6.40 -9.74 -16.65
N GLN A 911 7.26 -10.66 -17.07
CA GLN A 911 8.15 -11.44 -16.21
C GLN A 911 9.61 -11.11 -16.49
N ASN A 912 10.45 -11.18 -15.46
CA ASN A 912 11.89 -11.10 -15.65
C ASN A 912 12.47 -12.46 -16.12
N LYS A 913 13.80 -12.53 -16.27
CA LYS A 913 14.51 -13.75 -16.68
C LYS A 913 14.28 -14.97 -15.76
N ASP A 914 13.85 -14.74 -14.52
CA ASP A 914 13.66 -15.76 -13.48
C ASP A 914 12.17 -16.17 -13.37
N GLY A 915 11.30 -15.69 -14.28
CA GLY A 915 9.86 -15.96 -14.28
C GLY A 915 9.05 -15.14 -13.28
N GLU A 916 9.66 -14.17 -12.59
CA GLU A 916 8.96 -13.30 -11.63
C GLU A 916 8.22 -12.16 -12.32
N PHE A 917 6.94 -11.99 -11.99
CA PHE A 917 6.12 -10.90 -12.53
C PHE A 917 6.53 -9.53 -11.97
N ILE A 918 6.44 -8.51 -12.82
CA ILE A 918 6.73 -7.11 -12.49
C ILE A 918 5.69 -6.48 -11.54
N GLY A 919 4.46 -7.01 -11.55
CA GLY A 919 3.34 -6.62 -10.70
C GLY A 919 2.21 -7.64 -10.80
N ASP A 920 1.12 -7.40 -10.07
CA ASP A 920 -0.05 -8.29 -10.12
C ASP A 920 -0.73 -8.19 -11.50
N PRO A 921 -1.04 -9.31 -12.19
CA PRO A 921 -1.68 -9.28 -13.49
C PRO A 921 -3.12 -8.76 -13.41
N MET A 922 -3.53 -7.95 -14.40
CA MET A 922 -4.91 -7.48 -14.55
C MET A 922 -5.74 -8.41 -15.44
N GLY A 923 -7.03 -8.12 -15.60
CA GLY A 923 -7.91 -8.91 -16.47
C GLY A 923 -7.60 -8.82 -17.96
N MET A 924 -6.96 -7.74 -18.38
CA MET A 924 -6.40 -7.60 -19.72
C MET A 924 -4.99 -8.20 -19.78
N PRO A 925 -4.74 -9.21 -20.64
CA PRO A 925 -3.41 -9.81 -20.80
C PRO A 925 -2.34 -8.76 -21.11
N GLY A 926 -1.20 -8.84 -20.42
CA GLY A 926 -0.06 -7.92 -20.60
C GLY A 926 -0.09 -6.66 -19.74
N LEU A 927 -1.15 -6.41 -18.97
CA LEU A 927 -1.21 -5.32 -18.00
C LEU A 927 -0.95 -5.80 -16.57
N TYR A 928 -0.14 -5.04 -15.83
CA TYR A 928 0.31 -5.36 -14.47
C TYR A 928 0.19 -4.15 -13.54
N VAL A 929 -0.23 -4.39 -12.30
CA VAL A 929 -0.37 -3.37 -11.26
C VAL A 929 1.01 -2.97 -10.74
N VAL A 930 1.53 -1.83 -11.20
CA VAL A 930 2.84 -1.31 -10.81
C VAL A 930 2.75 0.19 -10.49
N PRO A 931 2.27 0.57 -9.29
CA PRO A 931 2.04 1.98 -8.94
C PRO A 931 3.28 2.87 -9.03
N GLN A 932 4.48 2.32 -8.77
CA GLN A 932 5.74 3.07 -8.91
C GLN A 932 6.01 3.47 -10.36
N GLY A 933 5.49 2.71 -11.33
CA GLY A 933 5.61 3.03 -12.76
C GLY A 933 5.03 4.38 -13.13
N MET A 934 3.93 4.80 -12.46
CA MET A 934 3.32 6.12 -12.64
C MET A 934 4.27 7.25 -12.19
N GLU A 935 4.98 7.06 -11.07
CA GLU A 935 5.95 8.06 -10.61
C GLU A 935 7.16 8.11 -11.57
N ASP A 936 7.66 6.94 -11.96
CA ASP A 936 8.83 6.79 -12.82
C ASP A 936 8.59 7.42 -14.22
N ILE A 937 7.41 7.21 -14.83
CA ILE A 937 7.08 7.77 -16.16
C ILE A 937 6.88 9.29 -16.11
N ILE A 938 6.22 9.82 -15.08
CA ILE A 938 6.05 11.27 -14.92
C ILE A 938 7.41 11.94 -14.73
N ASP A 939 8.29 11.35 -13.92
CA ASP A 939 9.65 11.88 -13.71
C ASP A 939 10.49 11.82 -14.98
N TYR A 940 10.33 10.78 -15.80
CA TYR A 940 10.97 10.69 -17.11
C TYR A 940 10.50 11.81 -18.05
N ILE A 941 9.18 12.00 -18.20
CA ILE A 941 8.59 13.04 -19.06
C ILE A 941 9.01 14.42 -18.58
N LYS A 942 8.95 14.68 -17.28
CA LYS A 942 9.42 15.92 -16.66
C LYS A 942 10.86 16.22 -17.06
N LYS A 943 11.77 15.24 -16.99
CA LYS A 943 13.20 15.42 -17.32
C LYS A 943 13.42 15.59 -18.82
N ARG A 944 12.79 14.77 -19.65
CA ARG A 944 13.02 14.76 -21.11
C ARG A 944 12.41 15.98 -21.80
N TYR A 945 11.23 16.43 -21.36
CA TYR A 945 10.48 17.49 -22.02
C TYR A 945 10.37 18.75 -21.15
N ASN A 946 11.42 19.05 -20.38
CA ASN A 946 11.60 20.30 -19.63
C ASN A 946 10.37 20.72 -18.78
N ASN A 947 9.79 19.75 -18.07
CA ASN A 947 8.63 19.94 -17.18
C ASN A 947 7.44 20.66 -17.83
N MET A 948 7.18 20.39 -19.12
CA MET A 948 5.95 20.82 -19.78
C MET A 948 4.71 20.36 -19.01
N PRO A 949 3.57 21.06 -19.11
CA PRO A 949 2.32 20.66 -18.44
C PRO A 949 1.90 19.24 -18.83
N ILE A 950 1.59 18.41 -17.84
CA ILE A 950 1.20 17.00 -18.03
C ILE A 950 -0.25 16.79 -17.58
N PHE A 951 -1.02 16.09 -18.41
CA PHE A 951 -2.30 15.51 -18.04
C PHE A 951 -2.20 13.99 -18.12
N VAL A 952 -2.50 13.29 -17.03
CA VAL A 952 -2.71 11.84 -17.07
C VAL A 952 -4.11 11.62 -17.62
N THR A 953 -4.23 11.44 -18.92
CA THR A 953 -5.50 11.43 -19.66
C THR A 953 -6.24 10.10 -19.58
N GLU A 954 -5.55 9.01 -19.22
CA GLU A 954 -6.17 7.73 -18.88
C GLU A 954 -5.32 6.92 -17.88
N ASN A 955 -5.99 6.33 -16.87
CA ASN A 955 -5.44 5.35 -15.94
C ASN A 955 -6.59 4.50 -15.37
N GLY A 956 -6.50 3.17 -15.47
CA GLY A 956 -7.59 2.29 -15.03
C GLY A 956 -7.14 0.85 -14.76
N TYR A 957 -8.03 0.10 -14.11
CA TYR A 957 -7.84 -1.31 -13.74
C TYR A 957 -8.84 -2.19 -14.48
N GLY A 958 -8.36 -3.22 -15.19
CA GLY A 958 -9.21 -4.21 -15.86
C GLY A 958 -9.51 -5.39 -14.94
N SER A 959 -10.80 -5.70 -14.74
CA SER A 959 -11.28 -6.84 -13.95
C SER A 959 -11.32 -8.13 -14.78
N ASN A 960 -11.18 -9.29 -14.15
CA ASN A 960 -11.20 -10.62 -14.80
C ASN A 960 -12.62 -11.21 -14.69
N ASP A 961 -13.43 -11.21 -15.74
CA ASP A 961 -14.84 -11.66 -15.69
C ASP A 961 -15.02 -13.18 -15.53
N ASN A 962 -13.95 -13.98 -15.58
CA ASN A 962 -13.99 -15.45 -15.61
C ASN A 962 -13.88 -16.16 -14.24
N GLN A 963 -14.23 -15.53 -13.11
CA GLN A 963 -14.34 -16.28 -11.85
C GLN A 963 -15.70 -16.99 -11.79
N GLU A 964 -15.70 -18.33 -11.69
CA GLU A 964 -16.88 -19.22 -11.57
C GLU A 964 -17.71 -19.05 -10.28
N GLY A 965 -17.61 -17.90 -9.61
CA GLY A 965 -18.54 -17.46 -8.58
C GLY A 965 -18.89 -16.01 -8.90
N GLY A 966 -20.16 -15.75 -9.23
CA GLY A 966 -20.63 -14.48 -9.80
C GLY A 966 -19.95 -13.23 -9.19
N TYR A 967 -19.59 -12.30 -10.07
CA TYR A 967 -19.04 -11.00 -9.68
C TYR A 967 -19.92 -10.33 -8.62
N ASP A 968 -19.38 -10.14 -7.42
CA ASP A 968 -19.93 -9.21 -6.45
C ASP A 968 -19.58 -7.80 -6.96
N LEU A 969 -20.39 -7.29 -7.91
CA LEU A 969 -20.27 -5.93 -8.47
C LEU A 969 -20.23 -4.85 -7.37
N ASP A 970 -20.68 -5.19 -6.16
CA ASP A 970 -20.75 -4.28 -5.01
C ASP A 970 -19.41 -4.15 -4.25
N LYS A 971 -18.33 -4.84 -4.66
CA LYS A 971 -17.01 -4.79 -3.98
C LYS A 971 -15.80 -4.83 -4.94
N ASP A 972 -15.60 -3.82 -5.79
CA ASP A 972 -14.38 -3.68 -6.62
C ASP A 972 -13.16 -3.15 -5.81
N ILE A 973 -12.76 -3.94 -4.81
CA ILE A 973 -11.65 -3.63 -3.90
C ILE A 973 -10.32 -3.50 -4.65
N ASN A 974 -10.16 -4.20 -5.78
CA ASN A 974 -8.91 -4.19 -6.54
C ASN A 974 -8.74 -2.89 -7.33
N ARG A 975 -9.80 -2.38 -7.98
CA ARG A 975 -9.78 -1.06 -8.61
C ARG A 975 -9.57 0.06 -7.60
N ILE A 976 -10.18 -0.03 -6.41
CA ILE A 976 -9.95 0.93 -5.32
C ILE A 976 -8.48 0.95 -4.90
N LYS A 977 -7.89 -0.23 -4.65
CA LYS A 977 -6.46 -0.36 -4.29
C LYS A 977 -5.57 0.19 -5.39
N PHE A 978 -5.88 -0.11 -6.65
CA PHE A 978 -5.16 0.39 -7.82
C PHE A 978 -5.15 1.93 -7.84
N HIS A 979 -6.32 2.57 -7.85
CA HIS A 979 -6.39 4.03 -7.92
C HIS A 979 -5.74 4.70 -6.71
N LYS A 980 -5.95 4.18 -5.49
CA LYS A 980 -5.30 4.72 -4.29
C LYS A 980 -3.78 4.69 -4.41
N ALA A 981 -3.21 3.60 -4.93
CA ALA A 981 -1.78 3.47 -5.09
C ALA A 981 -1.23 4.38 -6.22
N TYR A 982 -1.87 4.41 -7.39
CA TYR A 982 -1.43 5.21 -8.54
C TYR A 982 -1.58 6.72 -8.27
N LEU A 983 -2.66 7.16 -7.62
CA LEU A 983 -2.81 8.57 -7.20
C LEU A 983 -1.78 8.96 -6.14
N THR A 984 -1.43 8.04 -5.22
CA THR A 984 -0.36 8.29 -4.24
C THR A 984 0.99 8.51 -4.94
N SER A 985 1.32 7.69 -5.95
CA SER A 985 2.52 7.87 -6.77
C SER A 985 2.50 9.19 -7.54
N LEU A 986 1.37 9.55 -8.14
CA LEU A 986 1.22 10.80 -8.88
C LEU A 986 1.41 12.03 -7.98
N VAL A 987 0.85 12.01 -6.76
CA VAL A 987 1.04 13.06 -5.75
C VAL A 987 2.51 13.21 -5.36
N ARG A 988 3.29 12.12 -5.33
CA ARG A 988 4.75 12.21 -5.10
C ARG A 988 5.45 12.93 -6.22
N SER A 989 5.17 12.60 -7.49
CA SER A 989 5.74 13.32 -8.63
C SER A 989 5.42 14.82 -8.61
N ILE A 990 4.19 15.18 -8.24
CA ILE A 990 3.78 16.59 -8.06
C ILE A 990 4.60 17.26 -6.96
N ARG A 991 4.76 16.61 -5.79
CA ARG A 991 5.61 17.10 -4.69
C ARG A 991 7.07 17.24 -5.10
N ASN A 992 7.54 16.38 -6.00
CA ASN A 992 8.88 16.44 -6.59
C ASN A 992 8.99 17.51 -7.69
N GLY A 993 7.96 18.30 -7.95
CA GLY A 993 7.97 19.46 -8.85
C GLY A 993 7.55 19.16 -10.30
N ALA A 994 6.86 18.05 -10.56
CA ALA A 994 6.21 17.82 -11.87
C ALA A 994 4.98 18.73 -12.05
N ASP A 995 4.83 19.40 -13.20
CA ASP A 995 3.64 20.21 -13.54
C ASP A 995 2.49 19.32 -14.03
N VAL A 996 1.95 18.47 -13.15
CA VAL A 996 0.76 17.66 -13.43
C VAL A 996 -0.48 18.48 -13.14
N ARG A 997 -1.32 18.70 -14.15
CA ARG A 997 -2.49 19.58 -14.08
C ARG A 997 -3.84 18.85 -13.97
N GLY A 998 -3.85 17.53 -14.15
CA GLY A 998 -5.04 16.71 -13.98
C GLY A 998 -4.75 15.21 -14.11
N SER A 999 -5.63 14.40 -13.53
CA SER A 999 -5.62 12.94 -13.68
C SER A 999 -7.03 12.42 -13.96
N ILE A 1000 -7.14 11.61 -15.00
CA ILE A 1000 -8.39 11.10 -15.51
C ILE A 1000 -8.50 9.58 -15.25
N LYS A 1001 -9.58 9.15 -14.58
CA LYS A 1001 -9.88 7.73 -14.33
C LYS A 1001 -10.54 7.11 -15.57
N ASN A 1002 -10.14 5.88 -15.91
CA ASN A 1002 -10.83 5.05 -16.89
C ASN A 1002 -11.78 4.07 -16.16
N GLY A 1003 -13.09 4.20 -16.37
CA GLY A 1003 -14.15 3.39 -15.75
C GLY A 1003 -14.92 2.63 -16.83
N GLY A 1004 -15.14 1.33 -16.63
CA GLY A 1004 -15.97 0.51 -17.52
C GLY A 1004 -17.33 0.22 -16.88
N ASN A 1005 -18.37 0.32 -17.70
CA ASN A 1005 -19.80 -0.07 -17.73
C ASN A 1005 -20.59 -0.64 -16.52
N GLY A 1006 -20.02 -0.80 -15.33
CA GLY A 1006 -20.77 -1.23 -14.13
C GLY A 1006 -20.99 -0.14 -13.07
N ASP A 1007 -20.28 0.99 -13.17
CA ASP A 1007 -19.87 1.74 -11.99
C ASP A 1007 -20.84 2.80 -11.47
N ILE A 1008 -21.98 3.00 -12.14
CA ILE A 1008 -22.70 4.26 -11.96
C ILE A 1008 -23.90 4.18 -11.01
N ALA A 1009 -24.43 2.97 -10.78
CA ALA A 1009 -25.45 2.72 -9.75
C ALA A 1009 -24.85 2.45 -8.36
N ASN A 1010 -23.55 2.16 -8.26
CA ASN A 1010 -22.95 1.58 -7.06
C ASN A 1010 -22.38 2.61 -6.05
N ASP A 1011 -22.02 3.82 -6.49
CA ASP A 1011 -21.33 4.80 -5.64
C ASP A 1011 -22.21 5.43 -4.53
N HIS A 1012 -23.54 5.51 -4.76
CA HIS A 1012 -24.48 5.95 -3.71
C HIS A 1012 -24.62 4.92 -2.57
N TYR A 1013 -24.61 3.63 -2.88
CA TYR A 1013 -24.61 2.57 -1.86
C TYR A 1013 -23.27 2.53 -1.10
N HIS A 1014 -22.16 2.80 -1.79
CA HIS A 1014 -20.83 2.85 -1.19
C HIS A 1014 -20.66 3.95 -0.14
N ARG A 1015 -21.22 5.15 -0.37
CA ARG A 1015 -21.25 6.20 0.68
C ARG A 1015 -22.06 5.79 1.89
N TYR A 1016 -23.15 5.03 1.71
CA TYR A 1016 -23.94 4.54 2.84
C TYR A 1016 -23.21 3.46 3.63
N LEU A 1017 -22.47 2.56 2.97
CA LEU A 1017 -21.63 1.57 3.67
C LEU A 1017 -20.49 2.22 4.46
N GLU A 1018 -19.82 3.22 3.87
CA GLU A 1018 -18.79 3.99 4.59
C GLU A 1018 -19.38 4.71 5.81
N VAL A 1019 -20.57 5.30 5.67
CA VAL A 1019 -21.28 5.94 6.77
C VAL A 1019 -21.70 4.93 7.85
N ILE A 1020 -22.14 3.72 7.47
CA ILE A 1020 -22.50 2.64 8.39
C ILE A 1020 -21.25 2.12 9.14
N ASP A 1021 -20.11 1.97 8.46
CA ASP A 1021 -18.84 1.59 9.09
C ASP A 1021 -18.32 2.70 10.03
N ILE A 1022 -18.51 3.97 9.67
CA ILE A 1022 -18.24 5.10 10.55
C ILE A 1022 -19.17 5.04 11.78
N MET A 1023 -20.47 4.78 11.59
CA MET A 1023 -21.44 4.65 12.68
C MET A 1023 -21.11 3.49 13.64
N GLU A 1024 -20.65 2.35 13.13
CA GLU A 1024 -20.15 1.24 13.93
C GLU A 1024 -18.91 1.66 14.74
N SER A 1025 -17.96 2.35 14.10
CA SER A 1025 -16.75 2.85 14.77
C SER A 1025 -17.05 3.91 15.86
N LEU A 1026 -18.17 4.62 15.74
CA LEU A 1026 -18.67 5.59 16.70
C LEU A 1026 -19.59 4.98 17.78
N GLY A 1027 -19.93 3.68 17.67
CA GLY A 1027 -20.80 2.98 18.62
C GLY A 1027 -22.27 3.41 18.56
N VAL A 1028 -22.77 3.79 17.37
CA VAL A 1028 -24.16 4.20 17.16
C VAL A 1028 -25.09 2.98 17.20
N ASN A 1029 -26.08 2.98 18.11
CA ASN A 1029 -26.98 1.83 18.31
C ASN A 1029 -28.25 1.84 17.45
N ALA A 1030 -28.61 2.99 16.88
CA ALA A 1030 -29.79 3.14 16.03
C ALA A 1030 -29.59 4.27 15.02
N TYR A 1031 -30.12 4.09 13.81
CA TYR A 1031 -29.96 5.07 12.73
C TYR A 1031 -31.30 5.38 12.04
N PRO A 1032 -31.80 6.62 12.13
CA PRO A 1032 -33.00 7.03 11.41
C PRO A 1032 -32.66 7.41 9.96
N PHE A 1033 -33.43 6.88 9.01
CA PHE A 1033 -33.37 7.32 7.62
C PHE A 1033 -34.76 7.31 6.99
N SER A 1034 -34.96 8.14 5.96
CA SER A 1034 -36.22 8.22 5.23
C SER A 1034 -36.14 7.48 3.90
N ILE A 1035 -37.20 6.75 3.58
CA ILE A 1035 -37.43 6.21 2.23
C ILE A 1035 -38.04 7.32 1.37
N SER A 1036 -37.58 7.42 0.13
CA SER A 1036 -38.20 8.27 -0.87
C SER A 1036 -39.38 7.56 -1.53
N TRP A 1037 -40.58 8.15 -1.39
CA TRP A 1037 -41.81 7.66 -2.00
C TRP A 1037 -41.68 7.64 -3.53
N SER A 1038 -41.24 8.73 -4.15
CA SER A 1038 -41.08 8.81 -5.61
C SER A 1038 -40.09 7.79 -6.16
N ARG A 1039 -39.12 7.34 -5.34
CA ARG A 1039 -38.15 6.32 -5.74
C ARG A 1039 -38.72 4.89 -5.68
N VAL A 1040 -39.64 4.62 -4.76
CA VAL A 1040 -40.25 3.29 -4.58
C VAL A 1040 -41.51 3.10 -5.44
N LEU A 1041 -42.31 4.16 -5.57
CA LEU A 1041 -43.55 4.22 -6.36
C LEU A 1041 -43.56 5.48 -7.24
N PRO A 1042 -42.76 5.54 -8.31
CA PRO A 1042 -42.60 6.75 -9.13
C PRO A 1042 -43.90 7.28 -9.77
N ASN A 1043 -44.90 6.41 -9.94
CA ASN A 1043 -46.20 6.75 -10.53
C ASN A 1043 -47.37 6.55 -9.53
N GLY A 1044 -47.08 6.59 -8.22
CA GLY A 1044 -48.07 6.31 -7.18
C GLY A 1044 -48.60 4.87 -7.18
N SER A 1045 -49.76 4.64 -6.57
CA SER A 1045 -50.37 3.30 -6.44
C SER A 1045 -50.93 2.70 -7.73
N SER A 1046 -50.99 3.50 -8.81
CA SER A 1046 -51.45 3.08 -10.14
C SER A 1046 -50.35 2.46 -11.01
N GLY A 1047 -49.07 2.61 -10.65
CA GLY A 1047 -47.92 2.08 -11.40
C GLY A 1047 -47.20 0.92 -10.70
N PRO A 1048 -46.34 0.19 -11.42
CA PRO A 1048 -45.53 -0.86 -10.83
C PRO A 1048 -44.52 -0.28 -9.82
N MET A 1049 -44.27 -1.01 -8.73
CA MET A 1049 -43.20 -0.71 -7.79
C MET A 1049 -41.85 -0.74 -8.49
N ASN A 1050 -40.95 0.18 -8.13
CA ASN A 1050 -39.57 0.20 -8.60
C ASN A 1050 -38.72 -0.84 -7.82
N PRO A 1051 -38.36 -1.99 -8.42
CA PRO A 1051 -37.67 -3.05 -7.71
C PRO A 1051 -36.26 -2.65 -7.28
N ALA A 1052 -35.60 -1.77 -8.04
CA ALA A 1052 -34.26 -1.28 -7.72
C ALA A 1052 -34.28 -0.33 -6.51
N GLY A 1053 -35.31 0.52 -6.39
CA GLY A 1053 -35.51 1.38 -5.22
C GLY A 1053 -35.75 0.58 -3.94
N ILE A 1054 -36.57 -0.48 -4.03
CA ILE A 1054 -36.84 -1.38 -2.88
C ILE A 1054 -35.58 -2.15 -2.48
N LYS A 1055 -34.86 -2.72 -3.45
CA LYS A 1055 -33.61 -3.46 -3.21
C LYS A 1055 -32.55 -2.56 -2.55
N PHE A 1056 -32.46 -1.30 -2.96
CA PHE A 1056 -31.55 -0.32 -2.36
C PHE A 1056 -31.81 -0.10 -0.86
N TYR A 1057 -33.06 0.16 -0.47
CA TYR A 1057 -33.38 0.39 0.95
C TYR A 1057 -33.30 -0.89 1.79
N ASN A 1058 -33.66 -2.05 1.24
CA ASN A 1058 -33.47 -3.32 1.93
C ASN A 1058 -31.99 -3.60 2.21
N ASN A 1059 -31.10 -3.33 1.24
CA ASN A 1059 -29.67 -3.50 1.45
C ASN A 1059 -29.13 -2.57 2.56
N ILE A 1060 -29.61 -1.33 2.68
CA ILE A 1060 -29.22 -0.44 3.78
C ILE A 1060 -29.67 -1.00 5.14
N ILE A 1061 -30.91 -1.48 5.22
CA ILE A 1061 -31.51 -2.08 6.42
C ILE A 1061 -30.70 -3.32 6.85
N ASP A 1062 -30.42 -4.22 5.92
CA ASP A 1062 -29.71 -5.47 6.20
C ASP A 1062 -28.29 -5.21 6.69
N ASN A 1063 -27.59 -4.22 6.12
CA ASN A 1063 -26.24 -3.85 6.57
C ASN A 1063 -26.23 -3.17 7.94
N LEU A 1064 -27.20 -2.29 8.24
CA LEU A 1064 -27.34 -1.72 9.59
C LEU A 1064 -27.56 -2.83 10.63
N LEU A 1065 -28.45 -3.78 10.33
CA LEU A 1065 -28.73 -4.90 11.22
C LEU A 1065 -27.52 -5.83 11.40
N LEU A 1066 -26.76 -6.11 10.33
CA LEU A 1066 -25.51 -6.89 10.39
C LEU A 1066 -24.46 -6.27 11.32
N LYS A 1067 -24.44 -4.94 11.42
CA LYS A 1067 -23.53 -4.19 12.32
C LYS A 1067 -24.12 -3.90 13.70
N GLY A 1068 -25.28 -4.48 14.03
CA GLY A 1068 -25.94 -4.30 15.33
C GLY A 1068 -26.60 -2.93 15.52
N ILE A 1069 -26.83 -2.18 14.44
CA ILE A 1069 -27.44 -0.84 14.45
C ILE A 1069 -28.93 -0.98 14.07
N THR A 1070 -29.84 -0.54 14.94
CA THR A 1070 -31.29 -0.67 14.70
C THR A 1070 -31.78 0.40 13.70
N PRO A 1071 -32.36 0.03 12.54
CA PRO A 1071 -32.87 1.01 11.57
C PRO A 1071 -34.21 1.61 12.02
N PHE A 1072 -34.34 2.94 11.98
CA PHE A 1072 -35.60 3.66 12.17
C PHE A 1072 -36.05 4.27 10.84
N VAL A 1073 -37.01 3.62 10.18
CA VAL A 1073 -37.37 3.98 8.80
C VAL A 1073 -38.56 4.94 8.79
N THR A 1074 -38.35 6.13 8.24
CA THR A 1074 -39.42 7.11 7.98
C THR A 1074 -39.95 6.90 6.56
N ILE A 1075 -41.26 6.68 6.42
CA ILE A 1075 -41.87 6.28 5.13
C ILE A 1075 -42.08 7.44 4.13
N HIS A 1076 -41.90 8.69 4.56
CA HIS A 1076 -42.06 9.87 3.73
C HIS A 1076 -41.26 11.05 4.28
N HIS A 1077 -40.54 11.78 3.42
CA HIS A 1077 -39.88 13.03 3.79
C HIS A 1077 -39.91 14.04 2.64
N ASN A 1078 -40.99 14.83 2.58
CA ASN A 1078 -41.18 15.95 1.65
C ASN A 1078 -40.90 15.60 0.17
N ASP A 1079 -41.20 14.36 -0.21
CA ASP A 1079 -41.03 13.88 -1.57
C ASP A 1079 -42.29 13.14 -2.02
N TYR A 1080 -42.82 13.50 -3.19
CA TYR A 1080 -43.99 12.88 -3.80
C TYR A 1080 -43.71 12.49 -5.24
N PRO A 1081 -44.33 11.42 -5.74
CA PRO A 1081 -44.41 11.12 -7.17
C PRO A 1081 -44.93 12.35 -7.94
N GLN A 1082 -44.19 12.81 -8.95
CA GLN A 1082 -44.53 14.00 -9.72
C GLN A 1082 -45.95 13.93 -10.32
N GLU A 1083 -46.38 12.74 -10.74
CA GLU A 1083 -47.73 12.51 -11.27
C GLU A 1083 -48.84 12.78 -10.24
N LEU A 1084 -48.61 12.52 -8.94
CA LEU A 1084 -49.60 12.79 -7.88
C LEU A 1084 -49.70 14.29 -7.55
N GLU A 1085 -48.58 15.00 -7.63
CA GLU A 1085 -48.55 16.45 -7.45
C GLU A 1085 -49.25 17.17 -8.61
N GLU A 1086 -48.92 16.82 -9.85
CA GLU A 1086 -49.46 17.46 -11.05
C GLU A 1086 -50.96 17.17 -11.25
N ARG A 1087 -51.41 15.96 -10.90
CA ARG A 1087 -52.78 15.51 -11.18
C ARG A 1087 -53.78 15.77 -10.06
N TYR A 1088 -53.30 15.77 -8.81
CA TYR A 1088 -54.16 15.86 -7.63
C TYR A 1088 -53.74 16.96 -6.65
N GLY A 1089 -52.69 17.75 -6.91
CA GLY A 1089 -52.29 18.85 -6.01
C GLY A 1089 -51.71 18.37 -4.68
N ALA A 1090 -51.09 17.18 -4.66
CA ALA A 1090 -50.48 16.56 -3.49
C ALA A 1090 -51.44 16.52 -2.27
N TRP A 1091 -50.99 16.94 -1.08
CA TRP A 1091 -51.75 16.85 0.17
C TRP A 1091 -53.02 17.73 0.24
N LEU A 1092 -53.29 18.57 -0.76
CA LEU A 1092 -54.50 19.39 -0.82
C LEU A 1092 -55.72 18.63 -1.35
N SER A 1093 -55.54 17.44 -1.94
CA SER A 1093 -56.63 16.62 -2.44
C SER A 1093 -57.12 15.60 -1.43
N SER A 1094 -58.44 15.49 -1.29
CA SER A 1094 -59.10 14.45 -0.50
C SER A 1094 -58.92 13.04 -1.08
N PHE A 1095 -58.35 12.91 -2.28
CA PHE A 1095 -58.03 11.63 -2.92
C PHE A 1095 -56.73 11.00 -2.37
N MET A 1096 -55.88 11.80 -1.71
CA MET A 1096 -54.61 11.35 -1.12
C MET A 1096 -54.77 10.83 0.33
N GLN A 1097 -55.92 11.07 0.98
CA GLN A 1097 -56.32 10.44 2.25
C GLN A 1097 -57.02 9.10 1.98
#